data_AF-A0A3G9E0G9-F1
#
_entry.id   AF-A0A3G9E0G9-F1
#
_cell.length_a   1.000
_cell.length_b   1.000
_cell.length_c   1.000
_cell.angle_alpha   90.00
_cell.angle_beta   90.00
_cell.angle_gamma   90.00
#
_symmetry.space_group_name_H-M   'P 1'
#
loop_
_entity.id
_entity.type
_entity.pdbx_description
1 polymer ?
#
loop_
_entity_poly.entity_id
_entity_poly.type
_entity_poly.pdbx_seq_one_letter_code
_entity_poly.pdbx_strand_id
1 'polypeptide(L)'
;MRIKTVFISQLIVLFLYPCFSQDSYRVGFSSTSLEPDDQFVSLTLAGYAAPWEGRFTLHWKEKGTMPAYLGITGGESHLFFVDGQSLYRSSSKNTSRWEKIGDATGIRQIAAGTNTIYGVDSEGQLKKSDLSRKKLRWKNLGHWDQPVHAIAVAGNKLYLADKEGLFHVADLKARKLKWEKASFFPLEDVISLAGDTDRLLALTREGVLYQQGGTYQQGKWIKIGYKNGVTVHEDIKALALAGHQFYGIDSSNRLFQGEHRSRQELSARALSIATADKTVIVVALDLTGINDSFTNMVKNELYKKRALPHSAVFINSSHTHFAPVTQNWPTWQESNRIADSTYLYTVVREAIVKAVEESIDNAKPAELFIGRGSAQLGYNRSLRDHPEIYDNAVDVLRFRYLHDQSEGCLFIAACHPVFSSPEDRFTLSANFPGVARKVIEEKSGITRTLFLQGTAGDINPTDNSEYTTGEKLGNEVMAVLNRPMEKIGGPLTFFLDSVVFDVPVKSRDEILAYTGDEKINANAMLAERNQTWGEIMLDYLKRGTKQFPMPVYVHTLNVGNWKLVGFSRETTTPYSLHVKKMWPGQMVSVTGYTNDVSSYLPTHLHIEKRNYEGMDSFYWYGMPDTYPWNVEEKILTEIKNNNR
;
A
#
# COMPACT_ATOMS: atom_id res chain seq x y z
N MET A 1 -24.58 -66.26 -71.67
CA MET A 1 -23.53 -65.23 -71.81
C MET A 1 -23.62 -64.31 -70.61
N ARG A 2 -22.51 -64.12 -69.89
CA ARG A 2 -22.41 -63.58 -68.52
C ARG A 2 -22.71 -62.07 -68.46
N ILE A 3 -23.45 -61.65 -67.43
CA ILE A 3 -23.32 -60.31 -66.84
C ILE A 3 -22.54 -60.50 -65.53
N LYS A 4 -21.33 -59.93 -65.47
CA LYS A 4 -20.51 -59.89 -64.25
C LYS A 4 -20.63 -58.48 -63.66
N THR A 5 -21.28 -58.38 -62.52
CA THR A 5 -21.25 -57.20 -61.65
C THR A 5 -19.99 -57.28 -60.80
N VAL A 6 -19.08 -56.33 -60.93
CA VAL A 6 -17.90 -56.19 -60.07
C VAL A 6 -18.22 -55.14 -59.01
N PHE A 7 -18.34 -55.57 -57.77
CA PHE A 7 -18.35 -54.68 -56.60
C PHE A 7 -16.90 -54.29 -56.31
N ILE A 8 -16.59 -52.99 -56.40
CA ILE A 8 -15.34 -52.41 -55.90
C ILE A 8 -15.60 -51.98 -54.46
N SER A 9 -15.07 -52.72 -53.50
CA SER A 9 -14.99 -52.31 -52.10
C SER A 9 -13.83 -51.34 -51.93
N GLN A 10 -14.12 -50.05 -51.77
CA GLN A 10 -13.13 -49.07 -51.30
C GLN A 10 -12.98 -49.22 -49.77
N LEU A 11 -11.80 -49.70 -49.36
CA LEU A 11 -11.38 -49.75 -47.98
C LEU A 11 -10.97 -48.33 -47.54
N ILE A 12 -11.84 -47.63 -46.81
CA ILE A 12 -11.50 -46.35 -46.16
C ILE A 12 -10.72 -46.69 -44.88
N VAL A 13 -9.40 -46.52 -44.92
CA VAL A 13 -8.55 -46.54 -43.73
C VAL A 13 -8.72 -45.19 -43.02
N LEU A 14 -9.60 -45.15 -42.03
CA LEU A 14 -9.68 -44.07 -41.05
C LEU A 14 -8.41 -44.12 -40.18
N PHE A 15 -7.45 -43.23 -40.46
CA PHE A 15 -6.42 -42.87 -39.49
C PHE A 15 -7.10 -42.15 -38.32
N LEU A 16 -7.59 -42.93 -37.35
CA LEU A 16 -7.89 -42.43 -36.01
C LEU A 16 -6.56 -42.07 -35.36
N TYR A 17 -6.11 -40.83 -35.57
CA TYR A 17 -5.19 -40.21 -34.64
C TYR A 17 -5.86 -40.25 -33.27
N PRO A 18 -5.24 -40.84 -32.22
CA PRO A 18 -5.76 -40.65 -30.89
C PRO A 18 -5.65 -39.17 -30.59
N CYS A 19 -6.79 -38.48 -30.64
CA CYS A 19 -6.93 -37.11 -30.15
C CYS A 19 -6.89 -37.18 -28.63
N PHE A 20 -5.70 -37.43 -28.07
CA PHE A 20 -5.41 -37.03 -26.71
C PHE A 20 -5.32 -35.51 -26.75
N SER A 21 -6.48 -34.85 -26.67
CA SER A 21 -6.53 -33.44 -26.30
C SER A 21 -6.05 -33.35 -24.86
N GLN A 22 -4.73 -33.35 -24.67
CA GLN A 22 -4.16 -32.95 -23.41
C GLN A 22 -4.45 -31.46 -23.30
N ASP A 23 -5.48 -31.10 -22.55
CA ASP A 23 -5.86 -29.70 -22.31
C ASP A 23 -4.64 -28.98 -21.72
N SER A 24 -3.87 -28.33 -22.59
CA SER A 24 -2.72 -27.54 -22.17
C SER A 24 -3.25 -26.29 -21.51
N TYR A 25 -2.82 -26.02 -20.27
CA TYR A 25 -3.13 -24.75 -19.64
C TYR A 25 -2.66 -23.58 -20.51
N ARG A 26 -3.46 -22.52 -20.53
CA ARG A 26 -3.00 -21.22 -20.99
C ARG A 26 -2.60 -20.42 -19.76
N VAL A 27 -1.34 -20.01 -19.71
CA VAL A 27 -0.78 -19.25 -18.60
C VAL A 27 -0.43 -17.87 -19.07
N GLY A 28 -0.70 -16.86 -18.25
CA GLY A 28 -0.36 -15.48 -18.56
C GLY A 28 0.17 -14.77 -17.32
N PHE A 29 1.03 -13.79 -17.53
CA PHE A 29 1.71 -13.05 -16.48
C PHE A 29 1.75 -11.56 -16.81
N SER A 30 1.49 -10.71 -15.83
CA SER A 30 1.79 -9.28 -15.89
C SER A 30 2.26 -8.77 -14.52
N SER A 31 2.98 -7.66 -14.54
CA SER A 31 3.43 -6.91 -13.37
C SER A 31 3.20 -5.43 -13.61
N THR A 32 2.48 -4.77 -12.71
CA THR A 32 2.28 -3.31 -12.72
C THR A 32 2.90 -2.69 -11.47
N SER A 33 3.52 -1.53 -11.61
CA SER A 33 4.15 -0.81 -10.49
C SER A 33 3.12 -0.39 -9.43
N LEU A 34 3.51 -0.46 -8.17
CA LEU A 34 2.82 0.14 -7.02
C LEU A 34 3.58 1.34 -6.45
N GLU A 35 4.67 1.75 -7.09
CA GLU A 35 5.45 2.92 -6.67
C GLU A 35 4.61 4.19 -6.77
N PRO A 36 4.63 5.07 -5.75
CA PRO A 36 4.04 6.39 -5.87
C PRO A 36 4.85 7.25 -6.85
N ASP A 37 4.16 8.08 -7.61
CA ASP A 37 4.76 9.06 -8.51
C ASP A 37 4.79 10.47 -7.89
N ASP A 38 5.12 11.47 -8.69
CA ASP A 38 5.23 12.87 -8.26
C ASP A 38 3.90 13.53 -7.92
N GLN A 39 2.75 12.87 -8.14
CA GLN A 39 1.47 13.40 -7.70
C GLN A 39 1.36 13.41 -6.17
N PHE A 40 2.12 12.58 -5.46
CA PHE A 40 2.13 12.52 -4.00
C PHE A 40 3.31 13.32 -3.43
N VAL A 41 3.05 14.07 -2.37
CA VAL A 41 4.12 14.81 -1.66
C VAL A 41 4.92 13.85 -0.79
N SER A 42 4.21 13.01 -0.06
CA SER A 42 4.75 12.04 0.88
C SER A 42 3.63 11.09 1.30
N LEU A 43 3.97 9.83 1.55
CA LEU A 43 3.03 8.82 2.02
C LEU A 43 3.52 8.21 3.33
N THR A 44 2.59 7.82 4.18
CA THR A 44 2.88 7.11 5.43
C THR A 44 3.14 5.63 5.14
N LEU A 45 4.20 5.05 5.73
CA LEU A 45 4.50 3.62 5.62
C LEU A 45 3.70 2.80 6.64
N ALA A 46 3.17 1.65 6.23
CA ALA A 46 2.37 0.75 7.07
C ALA A 46 3.19 -0.26 7.88
N GLY A 47 2.64 -0.71 9.01
CA GLY A 47 3.11 -1.91 9.71
C GLY A 47 4.18 -1.72 10.81
N TYR A 48 4.77 -0.54 11.02
CA TYR A 48 5.58 -0.27 12.23
C TYR A 48 5.18 1.00 12.95
N ALA A 49 5.12 0.88 14.27
CA ALA A 49 4.90 1.97 15.20
C ALA A 49 6.20 2.71 15.57
N ALA A 50 7.37 2.21 15.15
CA ALA A 50 8.66 2.81 15.47
C ALA A 50 9.32 3.41 14.22
N PRO A 51 9.68 4.71 14.21
CA PRO A 51 9.39 5.73 15.23
C PRO A 51 7.90 6.07 15.35
N TRP A 52 7.45 6.48 16.55
CA TRP A 52 6.04 6.82 16.83
C TRP A 52 5.63 8.14 16.20
N GLU A 53 6.61 9.01 15.96
CA GLU A 53 6.46 10.29 15.27
C GLU A 53 5.96 10.14 13.82
N GLY A 54 6.07 8.93 13.26
CA GLY A 54 5.57 8.54 11.95
C GLY A 54 6.70 8.17 10.98
N ARG A 55 6.34 7.40 9.95
CA ARG A 55 7.27 6.97 8.90
C ARG A 55 6.75 7.47 7.56
N PHE A 56 7.53 8.32 6.92
CA PHE A 56 7.13 9.05 5.72
C PHE A 56 8.15 8.86 4.61
N THR A 57 7.68 8.70 3.38
CA THR A 57 8.52 8.44 2.21
C THR A 57 9.35 9.65 1.75
N LEU A 58 9.07 10.86 2.26
CA LEU A 58 9.68 12.09 1.77
C LEU A 58 11.21 12.05 1.85
N HIS A 59 11.85 12.46 0.75
CA HIS A 59 13.27 12.72 0.65
C HIS A 59 13.50 13.99 -0.17
N TRP A 60 14.55 14.74 0.14
CA TRP A 60 14.91 15.98 -0.54
C TRP A 60 16.09 15.78 -1.47
N LYS A 61 15.93 16.21 -2.71
CA LYS A 61 16.99 16.24 -3.72
C LYS A 61 17.38 17.67 -4.05
N GLU A 62 18.63 18.02 -3.76
CA GLU A 62 19.13 19.37 -4.04
C GLU A 62 19.12 19.67 -5.55
N LYS A 63 18.59 20.84 -5.90
CA LYS A 63 18.49 21.35 -7.28
C LYS A 63 19.36 22.58 -7.54
N GLY A 64 19.84 23.22 -6.49
CA GLY A 64 20.68 24.41 -6.57
C GLY A 64 20.36 25.39 -5.46
N THR A 65 20.59 26.67 -5.72
CA THR A 65 20.39 27.74 -4.75
C THR A 65 19.41 28.79 -5.25
N MET A 66 18.68 29.38 -4.31
CA MET A 66 17.81 30.53 -4.49
C MET A 66 18.61 31.82 -4.27
N PRO A 67 18.38 32.86 -5.09
CA PRO A 67 18.75 34.23 -4.73
C PRO A 67 18.06 34.66 -3.43
N ALA A 68 18.45 35.82 -2.88
CA ALA A 68 17.71 36.41 -1.76
C ALA A 68 16.25 36.68 -2.18
N TYR A 69 15.30 36.22 -1.36
CA TYR A 69 13.87 36.36 -1.61
C TYR A 69 13.14 36.72 -0.31
N LEU A 70 11.94 37.30 -0.44
CA LEU A 70 11.02 37.58 0.65
C LEU A 70 9.85 36.60 0.68
N GLY A 71 9.36 36.18 -0.50
CA GLY A 71 8.27 35.23 -0.63
C GLY A 71 8.43 34.38 -1.89
N ILE A 72 7.98 33.13 -1.80
CA ILE A 72 8.04 32.14 -2.88
C ILE A 72 6.72 31.37 -2.95
N THR A 73 6.32 30.99 -4.16
CA THR A 73 5.16 30.14 -4.44
C THR A 73 5.43 29.34 -5.71
N GLY A 74 4.69 28.25 -5.92
CA GLY A 74 4.60 27.64 -7.25
C GLY A 74 3.24 27.93 -7.90
N GLY A 75 3.22 27.89 -9.23
CA GLY A 75 2.00 27.93 -10.06
C GLY A 75 1.89 26.63 -10.89
N GLU A 76 1.26 26.65 -12.06
CA GLU A 76 1.06 25.38 -12.81
C GLU A 76 2.33 24.71 -13.31
N SER A 77 3.36 25.48 -13.64
CA SER A 77 4.59 24.95 -14.28
C SER A 77 5.86 25.68 -13.87
N HIS A 78 5.74 26.68 -13.01
CA HIS A 78 6.84 27.55 -12.63
C HIS A 78 6.82 27.85 -11.14
N LEU A 79 8.00 28.04 -10.58
CA LEU A 79 8.19 28.70 -9.30
C LEU A 79 8.27 30.20 -9.52
N PHE A 80 7.82 30.95 -8.53
CA PHE A 80 7.87 32.41 -8.50
C PHE A 80 8.43 32.87 -7.18
N PHE A 81 9.26 33.91 -7.20
CA PHE A 81 9.66 34.59 -5.96
C PHE A 81 9.66 36.10 -6.14
N VAL A 82 9.53 36.81 -5.02
CA VAL A 82 9.69 38.27 -4.93
C VAL A 82 10.85 38.62 -4.02
N ASP A 83 11.57 39.70 -4.36
CA ASP A 83 12.68 40.26 -3.56
C ASP A 83 12.31 41.60 -2.88
N GLY A 84 11.05 42.04 -3.01
CA GLY A 84 10.54 43.33 -2.53
C GLY A 84 10.58 44.45 -3.58
N GLN A 85 11.21 44.23 -4.73
CA GLN A 85 11.24 45.16 -5.86
C GLN A 85 10.63 44.55 -7.12
N SER A 86 10.92 43.29 -7.39
CA SER A 86 10.61 42.60 -8.64
C SER A 86 10.02 41.21 -8.39
N LEU A 87 9.26 40.73 -9.37
CA LEU A 87 8.78 39.36 -9.45
C LEU A 87 9.64 38.58 -10.43
N TYR A 88 10.07 37.39 -10.01
CA TYR A 88 10.87 36.46 -10.79
C TYR A 88 10.12 35.16 -11.03
N ARG A 89 10.45 34.49 -12.13
CA ARG A 89 9.90 33.19 -12.52
C ARG A 89 11.03 32.21 -12.83
N SER A 90 10.88 30.96 -12.41
CA SER A 90 11.83 29.91 -12.75
C SER A 90 11.69 29.46 -14.21
N SER A 91 12.77 28.98 -14.81
CA SER A 91 12.70 28.29 -16.10
C SER A 91 12.01 26.93 -15.94
N SER A 92 11.08 26.60 -16.85
CA SER A 92 10.42 25.29 -16.88
C SER A 92 11.39 24.12 -17.12
N LYS A 93 12.57 24.40 -17.70
CA LYS A 93 13.62 23.40 -17.96
C LYS A 93 14.65 23.29 -16.82
N ASN A 94 14.78 24.33 -16.00
CA ASN A 94 15.74 24.38 -14.90
C ASN A 94 15.21 25.31 -13.81
N THR A 95 14.73 24.72 -12.71
CA THR A 95 14.12 25.42 -11.59
C THR A 95 15.07 26.35 -10.83
N SER A 96 16.37 26.28 -11.10
CA SER A 96 17.40 27.13 -10.49
C SER A 96 17.79 28.33 -11.36
N ARG A 97 17.17 28.51 -12.54
CA ARG A 97 17.36 29.69 -13.39
C ARG A 97 16.14 30.62 -13.31
N TRP A 98 16.39 31.90 -13.07
CA TRP A 98 15.36 32.89 -12.77
C TRP A 98 15.33 34.03 -13.78
N GLU A 99 14.13 34.42 -14.21
CA GLU A 99 13.87 35.54 -15.11
C GLU A 99 13.02 36.59 -14.39
N LYS A 100 13.41 37.86 -14.45
CA LYS A 100 12.56 38.97 -13.97
C LYS A 100 11.39 39.16 -14.94
N ILE A 101 10.15 39.06 -14.43
CA ILE A 101 8.94 39.19 -15.26
C ILE A 101 8.16 40.49 -15.03
N GLY A 102 8.51 41.27 -13.99
CA GLY A 102 7.91 42.57 -13.74
C GLY A 102 8.27 43.14 -12.37
N ASP A 103 7.80 44.37 -12.12
CA ASP A 103 8.00 45.02 -10.82
C ASP A 103 6.92 44.57 -9.81
N ALA A 104 7.32 44.42 -8.56
CA ALA A 104 6.51 43.96 -7.44
C ALA A 104 6.84 44.74 -6.16
N THR A 105 7.06 46.05 -6.31
CA THR A 105 7.51 46.94 -5.24
C THR A 105 6.63 46.83 -3.99
N GLY A 106 7.27 46.56 -2.86
CA GLY A 106 6.63 46.44 -1.54
C GLY A 106 5.99 45.08 -1.25
N ILE A 107 5.80 44.22 -2.26
CA ILE A 107 5.21 42.88 -2.06
C ILE A 107 6.22 41.97 -1.37
N ARG A 108 5.81 41.31 -0.27
CA ARG A 108 6.67 40.46 0.56
C ARG A 108 6.26 39.01 0.55
N GLN A 109 4.97 38.73 0.43
CA GLN A 109 4.45 37.36 0.32
C GLN A 109 3.62 37.22 -0.95
N ILE A 110 3.64 36.03 -1.53
CA ILE A 110 2.97 35.73 -2.79
C ILE A 110 2.33 34.36 -2.74
N ALA A 111 1.23 34.20 -3.47
CA ALA A 111 0.61 32.91 -3.74
C ALA A 111 0.13 32.90 -5.19
N ALA A 112 0.40 31.83 -5.94
CA ALA A 112 -0.03 31.71 -7.32
C ALA A 112 -1.14 30.68 -7.46
N GLY A 113 -2.18 31.03 -8.23
CA GLY A 113 -3.09 30.06 -8.82
C GLY A 113 -2.73 29.82 -10.30
N THR A 114 -3.66 29.25 -11.07
CA THR A 114 -3.47 28.90 -12.49
C THR A 114 -2.83 30.01 -13.33
N ASN A 115 -3.47 31.18 -13.42
CA ASN A 115 -3.02 32.30 -14.27
C ASN A 115 -2.93 33.63 -13.51
N THR A 116 -3.01 33.58 -12.18
CA THR A 116 -3.07 34.78 -11.34
C THR A 116 -2.11 34.60 -10.17
N ILE A 117 -1.33 35.65 -9.90
CA ILE A 117 -0.51 35.74 -8.71
C ILE A 117 -1.12 36.78 -7.77
N TYR A 118 -1.19 36.41 -6.50
CA TYR A 118 -1.63 37.24 -5.40
C TYR A 118 -0.40 37.67 -4.60
N GLY A 119 -0.42 38.89 -4.08
CA GLY A 119 0.66 39.43 -3.28
C GLY A 119 0.15 40.26 -2.13
N VAL A 120 0.89 40.23 -1.03
CA VAL A 120 0.66 41.06 0.16
C VAL A 120 1.92 41.86 0.47
N ASP A 121 1.78 43.15 0.73
CA ASP A 121 2.86 43.98 1.24
C ASP A 121 2.88 44.03 2.78
N SER A 122 3.86 44.73 3.35
CA SER A 122 4.02 44.82 4.82
C SER A 122 2.87 45.53 5.53
N GLU A 123 2.05 46.28 4.81
CA GLU A 123 0.90 46.98 5.36
C GLU A 123 -0.38 46.13 5.25
N GLY A 124 -0.33 44.91 4.70
CA GLY A 124 -1.51 44.07 4.54
C GLY A 124 -2.35 44.40 3.30
N GLN A 125 -1.86 45.26 2.39
CA GLN A 125 -2.58 45.56 1.16
C GLN A 125 -2.47 44.38 0.19
N LEU A 126 -3.62 43.77 -0.11
CA LEU A 126 -3.74 42.65 -1.03
C LEU A 126 -3.81 43.13 -2.47
N LYS A 127 -3.01 42.53 -3.34
CA LYS A 127 -2.94 42.82 -4.77
C LYS A 127 -2.98 41.53 -5.58
N LYS A 128 -3.47 41.59 -6.81
CA LYS A 128 -3.32 40.52 -7.81
C LYS A 128 -2.73 41.03 -9.11
N SER A 129 -2.04 40.14 -9.81
CA SER A 129 -1.63 40.34 -11.20
C SER A 129 -1.92 39.09 -12.03
N ASP A 130 -2.15 39.32 -13.31
CA ASP A 130 -2.42 38.29 -14.32
C ASP A 130 -1.09 37.86 -14.96
N LEU A 131 -0.72 36.59 -14.76
CA LEU A 131 0.55 36.02 -15.22
C LEU A 131 0.58 35.75 -16.73
N SER A 132 -0.58 35.77 -17.41
CA SER A 132 -0.66 35.59 -18.86
C SER A 132 -0.23 36.84 -19.66
N ARG A 133 -0.12 37.99 -18.98
CA ARG A 133 0.19 39.26 -19.62
C ARG A 133 1.70 39.44 -19.81
N LYS A 134 2.08 39.99 -20.97
CA LYS A 134 3.48 40.37 -21.26
C LYS A 134 4.06 41.42 -20.30
N LYS A 135 3.22 42.27 -19.71
CA LYS A 135 3.62 43.27 -18.71
C LYS A 135 2.78 43.08 -17.45
N LEU A 136 3.47 42.84 -16.34
CA LEU A 136 2.86 42.66 -15.03
C LEU A 136 2.15 43.96 -14.59
N ARG A 137 0.92 43.85 -14.09
CA ARG A 137 0.13 44.97 -13.57
C ARG A 137 -0.65 44.55 -12.34
N TRP A 138 -0.22 45.06 -11.19
CA TRP A 138 -0.87 44.82 -9.90
C TRP A 138 -2.16 45.62 -9.77
N LYS A 139 -3.23 44.96 -9.33
CA LYS A 139 -4.53 45.54 -9.00
C LYS A 139 -4.85 45.29 -7.54
N ASN A 140 -5.29 46.31 -6.83
CA ASN A 140 -5.71 46.19 -5.44
C ASN A 140 -6.96 45.31 -5.32
N LEU A 141 -6.97 44.41 -4.34
CA LEU A 141 -8.09 43.50 -4.05
C LEU A 141 -8.80 43.82 -2.74
N GLY A 142 -8.10 44.44 -1.80
CA GLY A 142 -8.59 44.70 -0.46
C GLY A 142 -7.43 44.86 0.50
N HIS A 143 -7.74 44.98 1.78
CA HIS A 143 -6.76 45.11 2.85
C HIS A 143 -7.03 44.01 3.88
N TRP A 144 -5.96 43.53 4.51
CA TRP A 144 -6.00 42.55 5.57
C TRP A 144 -5.32 43.16 6.80
N ASP A 145 -6.10 43.36 7.86
CA ASP A 145 -5.68 44.19 9.01
C ASP A 145 -4.69 43.49 9.96
N GLN A 146 -4.43 42.19 9.78
CA GLN A 146 -3.56 41.41 10.65
C GLN A 146 -2.24 41.04 9.94
N PRO A 147 -1.15 40.78 10.66
CA PRO A 147 0.08 40.28 10.04
C PRO A 147 -0.13 38.92 9.35
N VAL A 148 0.10 38.85 8.05
CA VAL A 148 0.08 37.58 7.31
C VAL A 148 1.37 36.81 7.64
N HIS A 149 1.26 35.58 8.13
CA HIS A 149 2.43 34.73 8.39
C HIS A 149 2.74 33.83 7.19
N ALA A 150 1.71 33.27 6.58
CA ALA A 150 1.82 32.51 5.36
C ALA A 150 0.57 32.67 4.49
N ILE A 151 0.74 32.52 3.17
CA ILE A 151 -0.32 32.64 2.18
C ILE A 151 -0.18 31.53 1.14
N ALA A 152 -1.30 30.95 0.72
CA ALA A 152 -1.32 30.00 -0.39
C ALA A 152 -2.65 30.06 -1.13
N VAL A 153 -2.63 29.67 -2.40
CA VAL A 153 -3.83 29.34 -3.16
C VAL A 153 -3.98 27.83 -3.15
N ALA A 154 -5.16 27.34 -2.80
CA ALA A 154 -5.53 25.94 -3.01
C ALA A 154 -6.94 25.86 -3.60
N GLY A 155 -7.09 25.14 -4.71
CA GLY A 155 -8.27 25.12 -5.56
C GLY A 155 -8.65 26.52 -6.01
N ASN A 156 -9.85 26.96 -5.64
CA ASN A 156 -10.36 28.31 -5.94
C ASN A 156 -10.33 29.22 -4.71
N LYS A 157 -9.53 28.90 -3.70
CA LYS A 157 -9.51 29.59 -2.42
C LYS A 157 -8.14 30.16 -2.14
N LEU A 158 -8.11 31.36 -1.56
CA LEU A 158 -6.92 31.99 -1.01
C LEU A 158 -6.93 31.81 0.50
N TYR A 159 -5.85 31.25 1.04
CA TYR A 159 -5.68 30.98 2.46
C TYR A 159 -4.62 31.90 3.05
N LEU A 160 -4.88 32.42 4.25
CA LEU A 160 -3.93 33.13 5.09
C LEU A 160 -3.85 32.43 6.45
N ALA A 161 -2.63 32.23 6.96
CA ALA A 161 -2.40 31.88 8.35
C ALA A 161 -1.98 33.14 9.14
N ASP A 162 -2.57 33.33 10.32
CA ASP A 162 -2.14 34.35 11.28
C ASP A 162 -1.15 33.81 12.33
N LYS A 163 -0.71 34.67 13.24
CA LYS A 163 0.29 34.32 14.26
C LYS A 163 -0.23 33.35 15.31
N GLU A 164 -1.56 33.28 15.49
CA GLU A 164 -2.24 32.37 16.40
C GLU A 164 -2.49 31.00 15.77
N GLY A 165 -2.06 30.77 14.52
CA GLY A 165 -2.28 29.51 13.81
C GLY A 165 -3.71 29.33 13.32
N LEU A 166 -4.51 30.40 13.29
CA LEU A 166 -5.85 30.40 12.69
C LEU A 166 -5.73 30.67 11.19
N PHE A 167 -6.62 30.02 10.44
CA PHE A 167 -6.65 30.12 9.00
C PHE A 167 -7.88 30.88 8.54
N HIS A 168 -7.65 31.81 7.63
CA HIS A 168 -8.66 32.63 6.98
C HIS A 168 -8.70 32.29 5.51
N VAL A 169 -9.90 32.17 4.96
CA VAL A 169 -10.12 31.73 3.60
C VAL A 169 -11.03 32.69 2.86
N ALA A 170 -10.70 32.98 1.60
CA ALA A 170 -11.53 33.76 0.71
C ALA A 170 -11.73 33.02 -0.62
N ASP A 171 -12.97 33.03 -1.13
CA ASP A 171 -13.30 32.48 -2.45
C ASP A 171 -12.83 33.43 -3.56
N LEU A 172 -11.92 32.94 -4.41
CA LEU A 172 -11.38 33.69 -5.54
C LEU A 172 -12.36 33.85 -6.69
N LYS A 173 -13.45 33.06 -6.74
CA LYS A 173 -14.55 33.21 -7.71
C LYS A 173 -15.52 34.32 -7.31
N ALA A 174 -15.50 34.77 -6.06
CA ALA A 174 -16.38 35.83 -5.60
C ALA A 174 -16.00 37.18 -6.24
N ARG A 175 -17.01 38.02 -6.55
CA ARG A 175 -16.80 39.36 -7.12
C ARG A 175 -15.98 40.29 -6.20
N LYS A 176 -16.11 40.09 -4.89
CA LYS A 176 -15.32 40.75 -3.84
C LYS A 176 -14.83 39.66 -2.88
N LEU A 177 -13.58 39.76 -2.45
CA LEU A 177 -13.05 38.85 -1.44
C LEU A 177 -13.79 39.09 -0.12
N LYS A 178 -14.29 38.01 0.45
CA LYS A 178 -14.84 37.97 1.81
C LYS A 178 -14.02 36.93 2.57
N TRP A 179 -13.54 37.33 3.74
CA TRP A 179 -12.75 36.47 4.60
C TRP A 179 -13.64 35.74 5.58
N GLU A 180 -13.45 34.43 5.66
CA GLU A 180 -14.12 33.55 6.60
C GLU A 180 -13.07 32.72 7.34
N LYS A 181 -13.40 32.27 8.55
CA LYS A 181 -12.56 31.30 9.25
C LYS A 181 -12.61 29.97 8.50
N ALA A 182 -11.45 29.38 8.22
CA ALA A 182 -11.38 28.09 7.58
C ALA A 182 -12.00 27.00 8.48
N SER A 183 -12.61 25.99 7.86
CA SER A 183 -13.37 24.93 8.54
C SER A 183 -12.49 23.77 9.05
N PHE A 184 -11.22 24.03 9.34
CA PHE A 184 -10.28 23.05 9.87
C PHE A 184 -9.62 23.57 11.16
N PHE A 185 -9.07 22.65 11.96
CA PHE A 185 -8.49 22.97 13.25
C PHE A 185 -7.28 23.92 13.10
N PRO A 186 -7.03 24.78 14.11
CA PRO A 186 -5.83 25.62 14.13
C PRO A 186 -4.55 24.77 14.03
N LEU A 187 -3.50 25.34 13.46
CA LEU A 187 -2.17 24.76 13.45
C LEU A 187 -1.17 25.85 13.83
N GLU A 188 -0.56 25.69 15.00
CA GLU A 188 0.38 26.68 15.55
C GLU A 188 1.71 26.68 14.78
N ASP A 189 2.45 27.79 14.89
CA ASP A 189 3.80 27.95 14.35
C ASP A 189 3.97 27.70 12.85
N VAL A 190 2.92 27.92 12.05
CA VAL A 190 2.98 27.82 10.59
C VAL A 190 3.89 28.93 10.03
N ILE A 191 4.92 28.52 9.29
CA ILE A 191 5.89 29.44 8.66
C ILE A 191 5.79 29.47 7.13
N SER A 192 5.18 28.46 6.52
CA SER A 192 4.98 28.42 5.07
C SER A 192 3.74 27.62 4.71
N LEU A 193 3.05 28.08 3.66
CA LEU A 193 1.96 27.36 3.02
C LEU A 193 2.28 27.14 1.54
N ALA A 194 1.78 26.04 1.00
CA ALA A 194 1.72 25.79 -0.43
C ALA A 194 0.40 25.09 -0.75
N GLY A 195 -0.10 25.23 -1.97
CA GLY A 195 -1.34 24.56 -2.35
C GLY A 195 -1.42 24.34 -3.85
N ASP A 196 -2.27 23.40 -4.24
CA ASP A 196 -2.58 23.06 -5.63
C ASP A 196 -4.10 22.98 -5.83
N THR A 197 -4.59 22.14 -6.73
CA THR A 197 -6.01 22.02 -7.04
C THR A 197 -6.90 21.56 -5.88
N ASP A 198 -6.38 20.74 -4.97
CA ASP A 198 -7.19 20.04 -3.96
C ASP A 198 -6.48 19.88 -2.61
N ARG A 199 -5.21 20.27 -2.51
CA ARG A 199 -4.40 20.16 -1.30
C ARG A 199 -3.90 21.52 -0.82
N LEU A 200 -3.82 21.65 0.49
CA LEU A 200 -3.14 22.71 1.20
C LEU A 200 -2.07 22.07 2.09
N LEU A 201 -0.82 22.47 1.92
CA LEU A 201 0.32 22.05 2.71
C LEU A 201 0.71 23.14 3.68
N ALA A 202 1.09 22.74 4.89
CA ALA A 202 1.62 23.63 5.91
C ALA A 202 2.93 23.11 6.48
N LEU A 203 3.89 24.00 6.63
CA LEU A 203 5.16 23.77 7.30
C LEU A 203 5.18 24.53 8.62
N THR A 204 5.45 23.83 9.71
CA THR A 204 5.65 24.48 11.02
C THR A 204 7.11 24.87 11.23
N ARG A 205 7.36 25.77 12.18
CA ARG A 205 8.70 26.20 12.59
C ARG A 205 9.63 25.06 13.00
N GLU A 206 9.07 23.98 13.56
CA GLU A 206 9.81 22.77 13.95
C GLU A 206 10.19 21.87 12.76
N GLY A 207 9.80 22.25 11.53
CA GLY A 207 10.07 21.46 10.34
C GLY A 207 9.12 20.28 10.15
N VAL A 208 7.90 20.36 10.69
CA VAL A 208 6.85 19.35 10.50
C VAL A 208 5.96 19.77 9.33
N LEU A 209 5.73 18.83 8.41
CA LEU A 209 4.90 19.00 7.23
C LEU A 209 3.52 18.39 7.48
N TYR A 210 2.50 19.20 7.27
CA TYR A 210 1.09 18.81 7.37
C TYR A 210 0.37 19.02 6.05
N GLN A 211 -0.64 18.19 5.82
CA GLN A 211 -1.54 18.29 4.69
C GLN A 211 -3.00 18.42 5.15
N GLN A 212 -3.72 19.31 4.49
CA GLN A 212 -5.16 19.44 4.52
C GLN A 212 -5.66 19.28 3.08
N GLY A 213 -6.86 18.71 2.91
CA GLY A 213 -7.45 18.51 1.58
C GLY A 213 -7.16 17.11 1.05
N GLY A 214 -7.63 16.83 -0.16
CA GLY A 214 -7.82 15.45 -0.62
C GLY A 214 -8.91 14.71 0.17
N THR A 215 -8.87 13.39 0.14
CA THR A 215 -9.87 12.49 0.75
C THR A 215 -9.65 12.22 2.25
N TYR A 216 -8.80 13.01 2.89
CA TYR A 216 -8.43 12.87 4.30
C TYR A 216 -9.50 13.42 5.25
N GLN A 217 -9.44 12.97 6.52
CA GLN A 217 -10.40 13.29 7.57
C GLN A 217 -10.78 14.79 7.57
N GLN A 218 -12.06 15.09 7.35
CA GLN A 218 -12.52 16.47 7.21
C GLN A 218 -12.16 17.30 8.43
N GLY A 219 -11.52 18.44 8.18
CA GLY A 219 -11.22 19.44 9.21
C GLY A 219 -9.91 19.24 9.98
N LYS A 220 -9.16 18.16 9.77
CA LYS A 220 -7.88 17.90 10.45
C LYS A 220 -6.66 18.07 9.55
N TRP A 221 -5.55 18.43 10.16
CA TRP A 221 -4.23 18.42 9.54
C TRP A 221 -3.59 17.06 9.76
N ILE A 222 -3.16 16.42 8.67
CA ILE A 222 -2.46 15.13 8.75
C ILE A 222 -0.97 15.37 8.60
N LYS A 223 -0.18 14.88 9.56
CA LYS A 223 1.29 14.89 9.45
C LYS A 223 1.70 13.98 8.29
N ILE A 224 2.50 14.50 7.37
CA ILE A 224 3.00 13.78 6.18
C ILE A 224 4.53 13.79 6.06
N GLY A 225 5.23 14.45 6.97
CA GLY A 225 6.69 14.48 6.98
C GLY A 225 7.24 15.32 8.12
N TYR A 226 8.51 15.12 8.45
CA TYR A 226 9.24 15.94 9.42
C TYR A 226 10.75 15.77 9.22
N LYS A 227 11.55 16.68 9.81
CA LYS A 227 13.01 16.53 9.92
C LYS A 227 13.34 15.39 10.88
N ASN A 228 13.41 14.17 10.35
CA ASN A 228 13.63 12.96 11.13
C ASN A 228 15.09 12.72 11.53
N GLY A 229 16.04 13.46 10.94
CA GLY A 229 17.47 13.32 11.22
C GLY A 229 18.10 12.01 10.73
N VAL A 230 17.38 11.23 9.93
CA VAL A 230 17.82 9.95 9.36
C VAL A 230 17.84 10.00 7.83
N THR A 231 16.73 10.40 7.21
CA THR A 231 16.59 10.54 5.75
C THR A 231 16.24 11.97 5.31
N VAL A 232 15.83 12.80 6.27
CA VAL A 232 15.51 14.22 6.10
C VAL A 232 16.30 15.00 7.15
N HIS A 233 17.29 15.78 6.69
CA HIS A 233 18.19 16.57 7.54
C HIS A 233 18.04 18.08 7.31
N GLU A 234 17.32 18.46 6.27
CA GLU A 234 17.22 19.82 5.78
C GLU A 234 16.32 20.68 6.67
N ASP A 235 16.79 21.86 7.04
CA ASP A 235 16.01 22.88 7.74
C ASP A 235 15.18 23.69 6.75
N ILE A 236 14.16 23.05 6.17
CA ILE A 236 13.23 23.68 5.24
C ILE A 236 12.49 24.81 5.95
N LYS A 237 12.44 26.00 5.32
CA LYS A 237 11.75 27.20 5.81
C LYS A 237 10.63 27.69 4.89
N ALA A 238 10.61 27.25 3.64
CA ALA A 238 9.58 27.62 2.68
C ALA A 238 9.23 26.44 1.77
N LEU A 239 7.95 26.37 1.40
CA LEU A 239 7.38 25.37 0.52
C LEU A 239 6.90 25.99 -0.78
N ALA A 240 6.90 25.20 -1.86
CA ALA A 240 6.19 25.54 -3.08
C ALA A 240 5.71 24.28 -3.80
N LEU A 241 4.56 24.38 -4.46
CA LEU A 241 4.03 23.36 -5.36
C LEU A 241 3.93 23.93 -6.76
N ALA A 242 4.68 23.38 -7.71
CA ALA A 242 4.62 23.77 -9.11
C ALA A 242 4.15 22.59 -9.97
N GLY A 243 2.90 22.65 -10.46
CA GLY A 243 2.23 21.48 -11.02
C GLY A 243 2.09 20.40 -9.94
N HIS A 244 2.56 19.17 -10.22
CA HIS A 244 2.63 18.10 -9.23
C HIS A 244 3.92 18.13 -8.39
N GLN A 245 4.91 18.92 -8.80
CA GLN A 245 6.23 18.88 -8.18
C GLN A 245 6.27 19.69 -6.88
N PHE A 246 6.76 19.05 -5.82
CA PHE A 246 6.92 19.62 -4.49
C PHE A 246 8.34 20.14 -4.28
N TYR A 247 8.46 21.34 -3.74
CA TYR A 247 9.75 21.99 -3.49
C TYR A 247 9.84 22.51 -2.06
N GLY A 248 11.06 22.41 -1.52
CA GLY A 248 11.45 22.97 -0.23
C GLY A 248 12.66 23.90 -0.40
N ILE A 249 12.70 24.96 0.38
CA ILE A 249 13.85 25.87 0.44
C ILE A 249 14.35 25.91 1.87
N ASP A 250 15.64 25.65 2.09
CA ASP A 250 16.21 25.63 3.44
C ASP A 250 16.67 27.01 3.94
N SER A 251 17.10 27.05 5.21
CA SER A 251 17.66 28.25 5.87
C SER A 251 18.79 28.90 5.08
N SER A 252 19.61 28.10 4.39
CA SER A 252 20.75 28.52 3.57
C SER A 252 20.38 28.87 2.13
N ASN A 253 19.08 28.99 1.82
CA ASN A 253 18.54 29.25 0.49
C ASN A 253 18.88 28.17 -0.55
N ARG A 254 19.12 26.92 -0.14
CA ARG A 254 19.20 25.80 -1.08
C ARG A 254 17.80 25.36 -1.48
N LEU A 255 17.62 25.10 -2.77
CA LEU A 255 16.37 24.63 -3.37
C LEU A 255 16.40 23.10 -3.48
N PHE A 256 15.36 22.45 -2.98
CA PHE A 256 15.18 21.00 -3.02
C PHE A 256 13.90 20.65 -3.76
N GLN A 257 13.93 19.56 -4.51
CA GLN A 257 12.75 18.86 -5.01
C GLN A 257 12.43 17.71 -4.05
N GLY A 258 11.16 17.56 -3.66
CA GLY A 258 10.68 16.41 -2.89
C GLY A 258 10.54 15.20 -3.81
N GLU A 259 11.04 14.04 -3.36
CA GLU A 259 10.91 12.74 -4.01
C GLU A 259 10.54 11.67 -2.97
N HIS A 260 9.99 10.54 -3.41
CA HIS A 260 9.81 9.37 -2.56
C HIS A 260 11.12 8.59 -2.47
N ARG A 261 11.59 8.30 -1.25
CA ARG A 261 12.70 7.37 -1.05
C ARG A 261 12.21 5.94 -1.33
N SER A 262 12.65 5.37 -2.45
CA SER A 262 12.20 4.07 -2.90
C SER A 262 13.32 3.26 -3.56
N ARG A 263 13.26 1.94 -3.42
CA ARG A 263 14.08 0.98 -4.17
C ARG A 263 13.47 0.59 -5.53
N GLN A 264 12.28 1.09 -5.86
CA GLN A 264 11.55 0.80 -7.10
C GLN A 264 11.23 -0.69 -7.28
N GLU A 265 10.75 -1.31 -6.21
CA GLU A 265 10.52 -2.76 -6.13
C GLU A 265 9.05 -3.12 -5.91
N LEU A 266 8.18 -2.15 -5.60
CA LEU A 266 6.79 -2.42 -5.26
C LEU A 266 5.96 -2.69 -6.52
N SER A 267 5.28 -3.83 -6.56
CA SER A 267 4.49 -4.26 -7.71
C SER A 267 3.25 -5.07 -7.34
N ALA A 268 2.23 -4.96 -8.19
CA ALA A 268 1.11 -5.90 -8.27
C ALA A 268 1.41 -6.86 -9.43
N ARG A 269 1.55 -8.15 -9.12
CA ARG A 269 1.90 -9.19 -10.09
C ARG A 269 0.76 -10.19 -10.21
N ALA A 270 0.29 -10.45 -11.42
CA ALA A 270 -0.81 -11.36 -11.68
C ALA A 270 -0.37 -12.55 -12.53
N LEU A 271 -0.82 -13.73 -12.14
CA LEU A 271 -0.70 -14.99 -12.86
C LEU A 271 -2.11 -15.48 -13.20
N SER A 272 -2.44 -15.57 -14.48
CA SER A 272 -3.67 -16.19 -14.95
C SER A 272 -3.40 -17.61 -15.42
N ILE A 273 -4.20 -18.58 -15.00
CA ILE A 273 -4.16 -19.96 -15.47
C ILE A 273 -5.55 -20.32 -15.99
N ALA A 274 -5.64 -20.70 -17.26
CA ALA A 274 -6.91 -20.99 -17.91
C ALA A 274 -6.95 -22.38 -18.57
N THR A 275 -8.11 -23.01 -18.48
CA THR A 275 -8.56 -24.14 -19.32
C THR A 275 -9.52 -23.60 -20.39
N ALA A 276 -10.15 -24.48 -21.15
CA ALA A 276 -11.12 -24.07 -22.17
C ALA A 276 -12.33 -23.30 -21.59
N ASP A 277 -12.72 -23.57 -20.34
CA ASP A 277 -13.95 -23.10 -19.72
C ASP A 277 -13.74 -22.25 -18.46
N LYS A 278 -12.57 -22.31 -17.83
CA LYS A 278 -12.30 -21.65 -16.54
C LYS A 278 -10.99 -20.89 -16.57
N THR A 279 -10.92 -19.86 -15.74
CA THR A 279 -9.71 -19.09 -15.49
C THR A 279 -9.61 -18.85 -14.00
N VAL A 280 -8.44 -19.10 -13.43
CA VAL A 280 -8.06 -18.68 -12.08
C VAL A 280 -6.98 -17.62 -12.17
N ILE A 281 -7.02 -16.66 -11.24
CA ILE A 281 -6.09 -15.54 -11.14
C ILE A 281 -5.45 -15.59 -9.76
N VAL A 282 -4.12 -15.52 -9.72
CA VAL A 282 -3.35 -15.30 -8.50
C VAL A 282 -2.66 -13.94 -8.60
N VAL A 283 -2.89 -13.07 -7.63
CA VAL A 283 -2.31 -11.74 -7.53
C VAL A 283 -1.41 -11.68 -6.28
N ALA A 284 -0.15 -11.32 -6.48
CA ALA A 284 0.81 -11.03 -5.42
C ALA A 284 1.03 -9.52 -5.33
N LEU A 285 0.89 -8.95 -4.14
CA LEU A 285 1.02 -7.52 -3.88
C LEU A 285 2.20 -7.24 -2.94
N ASP A 286 3.08 -6.33 -3.35
CA ASP A 286 4.10 -5.77 -2.46
C ASP A 286 3.48 -4.69 -1.54
N LEU A 287 2.61 -5.12 -0.62
CA LEU A 287 1.90 -4.28 0.36
C LEU A 287 1.89 -4.95 1.74
N THR A 288 1.67 -4.16 2.80
CA THR A 288 1.45 -4.70 4.16
C THR A 288 0.16 -5.52 4.22
N GLY A 289 -0.92 -5.01 3.64
CA GLY A 289 -2.19 -5.71 3.60
C GLY A 289 -3.30 -4.82 3.05
N ILE A 290 -4.46 -5.42 2.81
CA ILE A 290 -5.66 -4.77 2.29
C ILE A 290 -6.88 -5.26 3.07
N ASN A 291 -7.93 -4.44 3.16
CA ASN A 291 -9.19 -4.83 3.78
C ASN A 291 -10.15 -5.48 2.78
N ASP A 292 -11.04 -6.32 3.29
CA ASP A 292 -12.08 -7.01 2.52
C ASP A 292 -12.94 -6.07 1.65
N SER A 293 -13.26 -4.87 2.13
CA SER A 293 -14.04 -3.87 1.40
C SER A 293 -13.34 -3.41 0.12
N PHE A 294 -12.03 -3.18 0.19
CA PHE A 294 -11.20 -2.82 -0.95
C PHE A 294 -11.07 -4.00 -1.92
N THR A 295 -10.79 -5.20 -1.39
CA THR A 295 -10.72 -6.43 -2.19
C THR A 295 -12.02 -6.72 -2.94
N ASN A 296 -13.17 -6.61 -2.27
CA ASN A 296 -14.48 -6.82 -2.88
C ASN A 296 -14.77 -5.81 -3.98
N MET A 297 -14.39 -4.54 -3.79
CA MET A 297 -14.50 -3.52 -4.83
C MET A 297 -13.68 -3.89 -6.08
N VAL A 298 -12.41 -4.31 -5.91
CA VAL A 298 -11.56 -4.77 -7.02
C VAL A 298 -12.15 -5.99 -7.72
N LYS A 299 -12.58 -7.01 -6.96
CA LYS A 299 -13.18 -8.23 -7.52
C LYS A 299 -14.49 -7.95 -8.26
N ASN A 300 -15.32 -7.02 -7.76
CA ASN A 300 -16.53 -6.57 -8.45
C ASN A 300 -16.21 -5.90 -9.79
N GLU A 301 -15.14 -5.11 -9.85
CA GLU A 301 -14.69 -4.50 -11.09
C GLU A 301 -14.19 -5.55 -12.10
N LEU A 302 -13.38 -6.51 -11.65
CA LEU A 302 -12.89 -7.62 -12.46
C LEU A 302 -14.02 -8.53 -12.94
N TYR A 303 -15.05 -8.76 -12.13
CA TYR A 303 -16.26 -9.46 -12.56
C TYR A 303 -16.96 -8.73 -13.70
N LYS A 304 -17.15 -7.40 -13.58
CA LYS A 304 -17.78 -6.59 -14.63
C LYS A 304 -16.96 -6.54 -15.92
N LYS A 305 -15.63 -6.43 -15.83
CA LYS A 305 -14.73 -6.29 -16.99
C LYS A 305 -14.42 -7.61 -17.67
N ARG A 306 -14.23 -8.69 -16.90
CA ARG A 306 -13.66 -9.96 -17.37
C ARG A 306 -14.48 -11.20 -16.99
N ALA A 307 -15.68 -11.02 -16.43
CA ALA A 307 -16.55 -12.10 -15.97
C ALA A 307 -15.90 -13.07 -14.96
N LEU A 308 -14.89 -12.59 -14.22
CA LEU A 308 -14.17 -13.39 -13.22
C LEU A 308 -14.99 -13.44 -11.92
N PRO A 309 -15.49 -14.61 -11.49
CA PRO A 309 -16.15 -14.71 -10.20
C PRO A 309 -15.16 -14.41 -9.06
N HIS A 310 -15.65 -13.91 -7.92
CA HIS A 310 -14.79 -13.53 -6.79
C HIS A 310 -13.93 -14.69 -6.27
N SER A 311 -14.46 -15.91 -6.36
CA SER A 311 -13.78 -17.14 -5.99
C SER A 311 -12.70 -17.57 -6.99
N ALA A 312 -12.61 -16.99 -8.19
CA ALA A 312 -11.52 -17.26 -9.12
C ALA A 312 -10.31 -16.31 -8.94
N VAL A 313 -10.45 -15.24 -8.14
CA VAL A 313 -9.44 -14.18 -8.00
C VAL A 313 -8.81 -14.21 -6.61
N PHE A 314 -7.63 -14.80 -6.51
CA PHE A 314 -6.87 -14.97 -5.28
C PHE A 314 -5.87 -13.81 -5.14
N ILE A 315 -6.00 -12.99 -4.08
CA ILE A 315 -5.14 -11.82 -3.87
C ILE A 315 -4.39 -11.99 -2.56
N ASN A 316 -3.07 -11.95 -2.61
CA ASN A 316 -2.18 -12.15 -1.46
C ASN A 316 -1.24 -10.95 -1.30
N SER A 317 -1.07 -10.49 -0.07
CA SER A 317 -0.08 -9.45 0.26
C SER A 317 1.21 -10.10 0.77
N SER A 318 2.36 -9.66 0.26
CA SER A 318 3.68 -10.10 0.75
C SER A 318 3.92 -9.74 2.22
N HIS A 319 3.10 -8.83 2.74
CA HIS A 319 3.15 -8.27 4.08
C HIS A 319 4.40 -7.42 4.33
N THR A 320 4.96 -6.78 3.29
CA THR A 320 6.06 -5.83 3.49
C THR A 320 5.59 -4.65 4.35
N HIS A 321 6.33 -4.33 5.40
CA HIS A 321 6.08 -3.17 6.28
C HIS A 321 6.73 -1.87 5.74
N PHE A 322 7.14 -1.90 4.47
CA PHE A 322 7.88 -0.86 3.76
C PHE A 322 7.13 -0.40 2.51
N ALA A 323 5.79 -0.43 2.57
CA ALA A 323 4.89 0.09 1.55
C ALA A 323 3.94 1.13 2.17
N PRO A 324 3.30 2.00 1.36
CA PRO A 324 2.33 2.94 1.87
C PRO A 324 1.13 2.24 2.54
N VAL A 325 0.50 2.94 3.48
CA VAL A 325 -0.72 2.47 4.14
C VAL A 325 -1.83 2.23 3.11
N THR A 326 -2.36 0.99 3.11
CA THR A 326 -3.38 0.50 2.17
C THR A 326 -4.55 -0.19 2.87
N GLN A 327 -4.61 -0.09 4.20
CA GLN A 327 -5.68 -0.61 5.04
C GLN A 327 -5.87 0.32 6.25
N ASN A 328 -6.99 0.15 6.95
CA ASN A 328 -7.29 0.93 8.15
C ASN A 328 -6.55 0.40 9.37
N TRP A 329 -5.99 1.31 10.16
CA TRP A 329 -5.24 1.04 11.39
C TRP A 329 -5.73 1.95 12.52
N PRO A 330 -7.00 1.83 12.95
CA PRO A 330 -7.73 2.90 13.63
C PRO A 330 -7.11 3.37 14.94
N THR A 331 -6.32 2.54 15.60
CA THR A 331 -5.67 2.81 16.90
C THR A 331 -4.17 3.07 16.79
N TRP A 332 -3.63 3.21 15.57
CA TRP A 332 -2.24 3.58 15.33
C TRP A 332 -2.06 5.10 15.37
N GLN A 333 -0.82 5.58 15.24
CA GLN A 333 -0.55 7.01 15.06
C GLN A 333 -1.42 7.62 13.93
N GLU A 334 -1.83 8.87 14.08
CA GLU A 334 -2.86 9.50 13.24
C GLU A 334 -2.62 9.33 11.73
N SER A 335 -1.37 9.47 11.28
CA SER A 335 -0.97 9.34 9.88
C SER A 335 -1.09 7.91 9.31
N ASN A 336 -1.19 6.88 10.16
CA ASN A 336 -1.39 5.48 9.76
C ASN A 336 -2.85 5.06 9.79
N ARG A 337 -3.75 5.79 10.47
CA ARG A 337 -5.11 5.32 10.75
C ARG A 337 -5.91 5.05 9.48
N ILE A 338 -5.71 5.85 8.44
CA ILE A 338 -6.41 5.77 7.16
C ILE A 338 -5.40 5.90 6.02
N ALA A 339 -5.55 5.06 5.00
CA ALA A 339 -4.77 5.14 3.76
C ALA A 339 -4.98 6.48 3.04
N ASP A 340 -3.96 6.94 2.30
CA ASP A 340 -4.19 7.94 1.24
C ASP A 340 -5.12 7.31 0.22
N SER A 341 -6.35 7.82 0.09
CA SER A 341 -7.31 7.17 -0.79
C SER A 341 -7.00 7.41 -2.28
N THR A 342 -6.30 8.50 -2.62
CA THR A 342 -5.81 8.70 -3.99
C THR A 342 -4.83 7.59 -4.32
N TYR A 343 -3.82 7.33 -3.48
CA TYR A 343 -2.89 6.21 -3.69
C TYR A 343 -3.62 4.86 -3.77
N LEU A 344 -4.55 4.60 -2.85
CA LEU A 344 -5.30 3.34 -2.81
C LEU A 344 -6.14 3.11 -4.09
N TYR A 345 -6.80 4.15 -4.62
CA TYR A 345 -7.76 4.00 -5.72
C TYR A 345 -7.19 4.30 -7.11
N THR A 346 -6.17 5.15 -7.25
CA THR A 346 -5.57 5.51 -8.54
C THR A 346 -4.27 4.77 -8.83
N VAL A 347 -3.56 4.29 -7.80
CA VAL A 347 -2.34 3.48 -7.97
C VAL A 347 -2.65 2.01 -7.70
N VAL A 348 -3.04 1.67 -6.47
CA VAL A 348 -3.14 0.25 -6.06
C VAL A 348 -4.25 -0.47 -6.82
N ARG A 349 -5.47 0.07 -6.82
CA ARG A 349 -6.61 -0.54 -7.53
C ARG A 349 -6.32 -0.70 -9.03
N GLU A 350 -5.86 0.37 -9.68
CA GLU A 350 -5.55 0.36 -11.12
C GLU A 350 -4.43 -0.62 -11.44
N ALA A 351 -3.39 -0.70 -10.61
CA ALA A 351 -2.30 -1.65 -10.80
C ALA A 351 -2.78 -3.11 -10.72
N ILE A 352 -3.66 -3.43 -9.76
CA ILE A 352 -4.24 -4.77 -9.64
C ILE A 352 -5.09 -5.09 -10.87
N VAL A 353 -6.02 -4.20 -11.23
CA VAL A 353 -6.93 -4.44 -12.36
C VAL A 353 -6.13 -4.60 -13.64
N LYS A 354 -5.19 -3.68 -13.91
CA LYS A 354 -4.32 -3.74 -15.09
C LYS A 354 -3.48 -5.01 -15.15
N ALA A 355 -2.83 -5.40 -14.04
CA ALA A 355 -2.03 -6.63 -14.00
C ALA A 355 -2.90 -7.86 -14.31
N VAL A 356 -4.11 -7.94 -13.75
CA VAL A 356 -5.02 -9.06 -14.03
C VAL A 356 -5.45 -9.07 -15.50
N GLU A 357 -5.90 -7.94 -16.03
CA GLU A 357 -6.32 -7.82 -17.44
C GLU A 357 -5.20 -8.20 -18.41
N GLU A 358 -4.00 -7.65 -18.22
CA GLU A 358 -2.84 -7.95 -19.06
C GLU A 358 -2.34 -9.39 -18.92
N SER A 359 -2.47 -9.99 -17.72
CA SER A 359 -2.13 -11.41 -17.55
C SER A 359 -3.03 -12.30 -18.42
N ILE A 360 -4.34 -12.03 -18.45
CA ILE A 360 -5.31 -12.77 -19.26
C ILE A 360 -5.05 -12.54 -20.75
N ASP A 361 -4.88 -11.28 -21.16
CA ASP A 361 -4.73 -10.90 -22.57
C ASP A 361 -3.46 -11.50 -23.20
N ASN A 362 -2.41 -11.71 -22.40
CA ASN A 362 -1.15 -12.28 -22.84
C ASN A 362 -1.02 -13.79 -22.57
N ALA A 363 -2.09 -14.47 -22.15
CA ALA A 363 -2.04 -15.89 -21.79
C ALA A 363 -1.73 -16.78 -23.01
N LYS A 364 -0.77 -17.70 -22.87
CA LYS A 364 -0.26 -18.61 -23.92
C LYS A 364 -0.18 -20.05 -23.42
N PRO A 365 -0.22 -21.07 -24.31
CA PRO A 365 -0.04 -22.46 -23.91
C PRO A 365 1.26 -22.70 -23.13
N ALA A 366 1.14 -23.33 -21.96
CA ALA A 366 2.25 -23.59 -21.05
C ALA A 366 2.05 -24.89 -20.26
N GLU A 367 3.16 -25.46 -19.82
CA GLU A 367 3.17 -26.53 -18.83
C GLU A 367 3.39 -25.96 -17.44
N LEU A 368 2.74 -26.57 -16.45
CA LEU A 368 2.86 -26.24 -15.04
C LEU A 368 3.57 -27.36 -14.29
N PHE A 369 4.42 -27.00 -13.34
CA PHE A 369 5.12 -27.94 -12.45
C PHE A 369 5.14 -27.40 -11.02
N ILE A 370 5.13 -28.28 -10.03
CA ILE A 370 5.18 -27.91 -8.61
C ILE A 370 6.28 -28.71 -7.89
N GLY A 371 6.94 -28.07 -6.93
CA GLY A 371 7.94 -28.71 -6.07
C GLY A 371 8.01 -28.01 -4.71
N ARG A 372 8.48 -28.73 -3.70
CA ARG A 372 8.59 -28.23 -2.31
C ARG A 372 10.00 -28.37 -1.77
N GLY A 373 10.70 -27.26 -1.63
CA GLY A 373 11.95 -27.12 -0.92
C GLY A 373 11.76 -26.85 0.57
N SER A 374 12.84 -26.49 1.24
CA SER A 374 12.84 -26.07 2.64
C SER A 374 13.95 -25.08 2.92
N ALA A 375 13.63 -23.95 3.56
CA ALA A 375 14.61 -22.96 3.98
C ALA A 375 14.33 -22.45 5.39
N GLN A 376 15.35 -22.43 6.24
CA GLN A 376 15.25 -21.81 7.55
C GLN A 376 15.37 -20.28 7.41
N LEU A 377 14.24 -19.60 7.20
CA LEU A 377 14.20 -18.14 7.06
C LEU A 377 13.88 -17.44 8.38
N GLY A 378 13.06 -18.07 9.22
CA GLY A 378 12.53 -17.48 10.44
C GLY A 378 12.46 -18.45 11.61
N TYR A 379 11.88 -17.99 12.71
CA TYR A 379 11.62 -18.75 13.92
C TYR A 379 10.31 -18.28 14.56
N ASN A 380 9.66 -19.14 15.35
CA ASN A 380 8.45 -18.77 16.07
C ASN A 380 8.79 -17.79 17.20
N ARG A 381 8.33 -16.54 17.08
CA ARG A 381 8.67 -15.45 18.01
C ARG A 381 7.91 -15.53 19.34
N SER A 382 6.76 -16.20 19.34
CA SER A 382 5.78 -16.21 20.43
C SER A 382 5.58 -17.57 21.09
N LEU A 383 5.94 -18.66 20.41
CA LEU A 383 6.00 -20.04 20.90
C LEU A 383 7.44 -20.56 20.85
N ARG A 384 8.38 -19.83 21.47
CA ARG A 384 9.83 -20.12 21.41
C ARG A 384 10.23 -21.46 22.02
N ASP A 385 9.40 -21.97 22.92
CA ASP A 385 9.47 -23.29 23.54
C ASP A 385 9.11 -24.43 22.56
N HIS A 386 8.53 -24.11 21.41
CA HIS A 386 8.08 -25.03 20.37
C HIS A 386 8.71 -24.71 19.00
N PRO A 387 10.03 -24.86 18.83
CA PRO A 387 10.73 -24.55 17.59
C PRO A 387 10.25 -25.40 16.39
N GLU A 388 9.62 -26.54 16.63
CA GLU A 388 8.97 -27.38 15.63
C GLU A 388 7.72 -26.74 14.99
N ILE A 389 7.14 -25.72 15.63
CA ILE A 389 6.00 -24.96 15.11
C ILE A 389 6.53 -23.84 14.19
N TYR A 390 7.15 -24.28 13.10
CA TYR A 390 7.58 -23.44 11.99
C TYR A 390 7.40 -24.17 10.66
N ASP A 391 6.62 -23.58 9.76
CA ASP A 391 6.50 -24.07 8.37
C ASP A 391 7.64 -23.52 7.52
N ASN A 392 8.76 -24.24 7.50
CA ASN A 392 9.95 -23.89 6.73
C ASN A 392 9.89 -24.32 5.25
N ALA A 393 8.75 -24.81 4.77
CA ALA A 393 8.58 -25.23 3.39
C ALA A 393 8.70 -24.06 2.41
N VAL A 394 9.34 -24.31 1.28
CA VAL A 394 9.39 -23.39 0.13
C VAL A 394 8.69 -24.05 -1.05
N ASP A 395 7.44 -23.68 -1.31
CA ASP A 395 6.69 -24.23 -2.45
C ASP A 395 6.97 -23.40 -3.70
N VAL A 396 7.23 -24.05 -4.83
CA VAL A 396 7.57 -23.40 -6.10
C VAL A 396 6.74 -23.98 -7.24
N LEU A 397 5.85 -23.16 -7.79
CA LEU A 397 5.15 -23.41 -9.04
C LEU A 397 5.98 -22.84 -10.20
N ARG A 398 6.37 -23.67 -11.16
CA ARG A 398 7.00 -23.27 -12.43
C ARG A 398 5.96 -23.29 -13.54
N PHE A 399 5.96 -22.26 -14.39
CA PHE A 399 5.23 -22.28 -15.65
C PHE A 399 6.20 -22.08 -16.81
N ARG A 400 6.12 -22.96 -17.81
CA ARG A 400 7.02 -22.97 -18.98
C ARG A 400 6.20 -22.91 -20.26
N TYR A 401 6.40 -21.87 -21.06
CA TYR A 401 5.69 -21.68 -22.32
C TYR A 401 6.13 -22.69 -23.37
N LEU A 402 5.16 -23.28 -24.08
CA LEU A 402 5.45 -24.34 -25.06
C LEU A 402 6.21 -23.82 -26.28
N HIS A 403 5.95 -22.58 -26.69
CA HIS A 403 6.46 -22.03 -27.95
C HIS A 403 7.93 -21.61 -27.87
N ASP A 404 8.31 -20.82 -26.87
CA ASP A 404 9.65 -20.22 -26.76
C ASP A 404 10.47 -20.76 -25.58
N GLN A 405 9.92 -21.70 -24.81
CA GLN A 405 10.51 -22.26 -23.59
C GLN A 405 10.83 -21.22 -22.50
N SER A 406 10.39 -19.97 -22.67
CA SER A 406 10.48 -18.97 -21.61
C SER A 406 9.61 -19.39 -20.43
N GLU A 407 9.98 -18.91 -19.24
CA GLU A 407 9.37 -19.39 -18.03
C GLU A 407 9.19 -18.31 -16.97
N GLY A 408 8.51 -18.72 -15.91
CA GLY A 408 8.29 -17.97 -14.69
C GLY A 408 8.03 -18.89 -13.53
N CYS A 409 8.02 -18.30 -12.33
CA CYS A 409 7.71 -19.05 -11.12
C CYS A 409 6.88 -18.24 -10.12
N LEU A 410 6.07 -18.96 -9.36
CA LEU A 410 5.46 -18.47 -8.13
C LEU A 410 6.09 -19.25 -6.99
N PHE A 411 6.50 -18.57 -5.93
CA PHE A 411 7.07 -19.20 -4.76
C PHE A 411 6.42 -18.72 -3.46
N ILE A 412 6.37 -19.60 -2.47
CA ILE A 412 5.67 -19.39 -1.20
C ILE A 412 6.62 -19.73 -0.07
N ALA A 413 6.75 -18.85 0.90
CA ALA A 413 7.47 -19.10 2.14
C ALA A 413 6.83 -18.31 3.30
N ALA A 414 6.99 -18.80 4.54
CA ALA A 414 6.47 -18.13 5.73
C ALA A 414 7.60 -17.44 6.51
N CYS A 415 7.64 -16.10 6.48
CA CYS A 415 8.50 -15.26 7.32
C CYS A 415 8.07 -13.79 7.25
N HIS A 416 7.93 -13.06 8.36
CA HIS A 416 7.60 -11.63 8.32
C HIS A 416 8.67 -10.79 7.59
N PRO A 417 8.30 -9.88 6.65
CA PRO A 417 9.25 -8.97 5.99
C PRO A 417 9.49 -7.73 6.85
N VAL A 418 10.27 -7.91 7.92
CA VAL A 418 10.45 -6.95 9.02
C VAL A 418 11.91 -6.52 9.25
N PHE A 419 12.73 -6.45 8.20
CA PHE A 419 14.09 -5.93 8.33
C PHE A 419 14.11 -4.41 8.26
N SER A 420 14.33 -3.73 9.40
CA SER A 420 14.30 -2.27 9.47
C SER A 420 15.61 -1.68 10.00
N SER A 421 16.59 -1.40 9.13
CA SER A 421 17.64 -0.44 9.50
C SER A 421 17.01 0.96 9.72
N PRO A 422 17.68 1.90 10.40
CA PRO A 422 17.15 3.25 10.60
C PRO A 422 16.66 3.91 9.30
N GLU A 423 17.40 3.79 8.20
CA GLU A 423 17.01 4.35 6.90
C GLU A 423 15.87 3.58 6.23
N ASP A 424 15.83 2.26 6.38
CA ASP A 424 14.76 1.44 5.78
C ASP A 424 13.39 1.79 6.34
N ARG A 425 13.32 2.28 7.60
CA ARG A 425 12.06 2.76 8.19
C ARG A 425 11.37 3.86 7.37
N PHE A 426 12.09 4.53 6.48
CA PHE A 426 11.57 5.61 5.62
C PHE A 426 11.71 5.30 4.13
N THR A 427 12.09 4.08 3.75
CA THR A 427 12.39 3.70 2.37
C THR A 427 11.39 2.67 1.88
N LEU A 428 10.76 2.92 0.74
CA LEU A 428 9.87 1.97 0.08
C LEU A 428 10.67 0.77 -0.43
N SER A 429 10.25 -0.45 -0.07
CA SER A 429 10.86 -1.69 -0.56
C SER A 429 9.93 -2.90 -0.45
N ALA A 430 10.18 -3.90 -1.29
CA ALA A 430 9.54 -5.20 -1.15
C ALA A 430 10.25 -6.09 -0.11
N ASN A 431 11.23 -5.57 0.63
CA ASN A 431 12.02 -6.25 1.66
C ASN A 431 12.66 -7.57 1.14
N PHE A 432 12.82 -8.60 1.98
CA PHE A 432 13.46 -9.87 1.55
C PHE A 432 12.74 -10.56 0.36
N PRO A 433 11.40 -10.47 0.19
CA PRO A 433 10.76 -10.94 -1.05
C PRO A 433 11.30 -10.26 -2.31
N GLY A 434 11.52 -8.95 -2.25
CA GLY A 434 12.15 -8.18 -3.33
C GLY A 434 13.53 -8.73 -3.71
N VAL A 435 14.38 -8.92 -2.70
CA VAL A 435 15.72 -9.50 -2.86
C VAL A 435 15.65 -10.91 -3.46
N ALA A 436 14.76 -11.77 -2.97
CA ALA A 436 14.63 -13.14 -3.49
C ALA A 436 14.29 -13.16 -4.99
N ARG A 437 13.38 -12.28 -5.45
CA ARG A 437 13.04 -12.13 -6.87
C ARG A 437 14.25 -11.71 -7.69
N LYS A 438 15.04 -10.75 -7.20
CA LYS A 438 16.27 -10.29 -7.85
C LYS A 438 17.32 -11.40 -7.95
N VAL A 439 17.51 -12.19 -6.88
CA VAL A 439 18.44 -13.33 -6.88
C VAL A 439 18.02 -14.39 -7.90
N ILE A 440 16.72 -14.68 -8.01
CA ILE A 440 16.20 -15.59 -9.04
C ILE A 440 16.48 -15.03 -10.43
N GLU A 441 16.18 -13.77 -10.69
CA GLU A 441 16.42 -13.10 -11.97
C GLU A 441 17.91 -13.16 -12.35
N GLU A 442 18.81 -12.76 -11.44
CA GLU A 442 20.25 -12.73 -11.68
C GLU A 442 20.84 -14.13 -11.95
N LYS A 443 20.32 -15.18 -11.29
CA LYS A 443 20.86 -16.54 -11.41
C LYS A 443 20.23 -17.38 -12.52
N SER A 444 19.05 -17.02 -13.00
CA SER A 444 18.30 -17.85 -13.96
C SER A 444 17.77 -17.11 -15.19
N GLY A 445 17.75 -15.77 -15.17
CA GLY A 445 17.07 -14.95 -16.17
C GLY A 445 15.54 -14.97 -16.05
N ILE A 446 14.97 -15.61 -15.02
CA ILE A 446 13.52 -15.65 -14.80
C ILE A 446 13.06 -14.32 -14.19
N THR A 447 12.40 -13.49 -15.01
CA THR A 447 11.84 -12.20 -14.60
C THR A 447 10.37 -12.29 -14.16
N ARG A 448 9.67 -13.36 -14.55
CA ARG A 448 8.23 -13.56 -14.26
C ARG A 448 8.03 -14.27 -12.94
N THR A 449 8.30 -13.55 -11.85
CA THR A 449 8.30 -14.10 -10.49
C THR A 449 7.15 -13.57 -9.63
N LEU A 450 6.54 -14.41 -8.81
CA LEU A 450 5.56 -14.00 -7.79
C LEU A 450 5.96 -14.58 -6.44
N PHE A 451 5.85 -13.78 -5.38
CA PHE A 451 5.98 -14.25 -4.00
C PHE A 451 4.61 -14.22 -3.34
N LEU A 452 4.18 -15.34 -2.75
CA LEU A 452 3.04 -15.34 -1.82
C LEU A 452 3.53 -15.55 -0.40
N GLN A 453 2.94 -14.80 0.53
CA GLN A 453 3.25 -14.92 1.94
C GLN A 453 2.55 -16.13 2.55
N GLY A 454 3.34 -17.02 3.14
CA GLY A 454 2.87 -18.18 3.92
C GLY A 454 2.14 -17.77 5.21
N THR A 455 1.83 -18.73 6.08
CA THR A 455 1.27 -18.43 7.41
C THR A 455 2.39 -17.99 8.35
N ALA A 456 2.69 -16.69 8.36
CA ALA A 456 3.83 -16.13 9.08
C ALA A 456 3.44 -15.33 10.33
N GLY A 457 2.17 -15.33 10.77
CA GLY A 457 1.68 -14.48 11.88
C GLY A 457 2.57 -14.48 13.14
N ASP A 458 3.18 -15.61 13.45
CA ASP A 458 4.04 -15.84 14.60
C ASP A 458 5.54 -16.00 14.25
N ILE A 459 5.96 -15.70 13.02
CA ILE A 459 7.32 -15.98 12.51
C ILE A 459 8.09 -14.69 12.22
N ASN A 460 9.17 -14.46 12.97
CA ASN A 460 10.15 -13.42 12.64
C ASN A 460 11.39 -14.02 11.94
N PRO A 461 12.12 -13.23 11.13
CA PRO A 461 13.35 -13.69 10.51
C PRO A 461 14.44 -14.03 11.53
N THR A 462 15.27 -15.03 11.20
CA THR A 462 16.46 -15.39 12.01
C THR A 462 17.70 -14.55 11.68
N ASP A 463 17.76 -14.00 10.47
CA ASP A 463 18.90 -13.20 10.03
C ASP A 463 18.80 -11.75 10.52
N ASN A 464 19.86 -10.96 10.30
CA ASN A 464 19.89 -9.54 10.64
C ASN A 464 19.64 -8.62 9.43
N SER A 465 19.49 -9.19 8.23
CA SER A 465 19.38 -8.45 6.98
C SER A 465 18.47 -9.16 5.98
N GLU A 466 17.64 -8.37 5.31
CA GLU A 466 16.78 -8.82 4.20
C GLU A 466 17.56 -9.40 3.04
N TYR A 467 18.81 -8.94 2.84
CA TYR A 467 19.66 -9.45 1.77
C TYR A 467 20.02 -10.91 2.01
N THR A 468 20.34 -11.28 3.25
CA THR A 468 20.69 -12.65 3.63
C THR A 468 19.47 -13.58 3.54
N THR A 469 18.32 -13.17 4.09
CA THR A 469 17.10 -13.98 4.01
C THR A 469 16.58 -14.10 2.58
N GLY A 470 16.62 -13.00 1.81
CA GLY A 470 16.22 -12.99 0.42
C GLY A 470 17.12 -13.86 -0.46
N GLU A 471 18.44 -13.84 -0.23
CA GLU A 471 19.37 -14.72 -0.92
C GLU A 471 19.13 -16.19 -0.57
N LYS A 472 18.92 -16.53 0.71
CA LYS A 472 18.56 -17.90 1.12
C LYS A 472 17.30 -18.39 0.41
N LEU A 473 16.24 -17.57 0.40
CA LEU A 473 14.99 -17.91 -0.26
C LEU A 473 15.17 -18.06 -1.78
N GLY A 474 15.82 -17.09 -2.44
CA GLY A 474 16.10 -17.15 -3.87
C GLY A 474 16.91 -18.38 -4.26
N ASN A 475 17.92 -18.73 -3.46
CA ASN A 475 18.74 -19.94 -3.66
C ASN A 475 17.93 -21.23 -3.51
N GLU A 476 17.03 -21.30 -2.51
CA GLU A 476 16.18 -22.48 -2.34
C GLU A 476 15.18 -22.61 -3.50
N VAL A 477 14.60 -21.50 -3.97
CA VAL A 477 13.75 -21.52 -5.17
C VAL A 477 14.52 -22.06 -6.38
N MET A 478 15.76 -21.60 -6.57
CA MET A 478 16.63 -22.11 -7.64
C MET A 478 16.95 -23.60 -7.47
N ALA A 479 17.20 -24.07 -6.25
CA ALA A 479 17.44 -25.49 -5.97
C ALA A 479 16.21 -26.34 -6.32
N VAL A 480 14.99 -25.86 -6.02
CA VAL A 480 13.74 -26.54 -6.39
C VAL A 480 13.54 -26.57 -7.91
N LEU A 481 13.82 -25.47 -8.62
CA LEU A 481 13.68 -25.39 -10.08
C LEU A 481 14.67 -26.31 -10.83
N ASN A 482 15.80 -26.63 -10.21
CA ASN A 482 16.88 -27.43 -10.81
C ASN A 482 16.81 -28.94 -10.55
N ARG A 483 15.78 -29.42 -9.84
CA ARG A 483 15.53 -30.86 -9.61
C ARG A 483 14.22 -31.29 -10.27
N PRO A 484 13.94 -32.60 -10.39
CA PRO A 484 12.67 -33.08 -10.90
C PRO A 484 11.48 -32.48 -10.12
N MET A 485 10.53 -31.91 -10.85
CA MET A 485 9.29 -31.34 -10.31
C MET A 485 8.09 -32.16 -10.79
N GLU A 486 7.01 -32.15 -10.01
CA GLU A 486 5.77 -32.84 -10.36
C GLU A 486 5.02 -32.02 -11.43
N LYS A 487 4.72 -32.63 -12.57
CA LYS A 487 3.90 -31.98 -13.61
C LYS A 487 2.46 -31.82 -13.11
N ILE A 488 1.91 -30.64 -13.29
CA ILE A 488 0.52 -30.36 -12.95
C ILE A 488 -0.39 -30.65 -14.14
N GLY A 489 -1.50 -31.34 -13.89
CA GLY A 489 -2.54 -31.60 -14.88
C GLY A 489 -3.89 -31.90 -14.23
N GLY A 490 -4.97 -31.54 -14.91
CA GLY A 490 -6.34 -31.75 -14.44
C GLY A 490 -7.20 -30.47 -14.52
N PRO A 491 -8.40 -30.48 -13.92
CA PRO A 491 -9.34 -29.38 -14.02
C PRO A 491 -8.98 -28.21 -13.09
N LEU A 492 -9.57 -27.04 -13.38
CA LEU A 492 -9.59 -25.90 -12.47
C LEU A 492 -10.87 -25.93 -11.61
N THR A 493 -10.73 -25.75 -10.30
CA THR A 493 -11.86 -25.46 -9.39
C THR A 493 -11.42 -24.43 -8.35
N PHE A 494 -12.38 -23.64 -7.87
CA PHE A 494 -12.07 -22.49 -7.05
C PHE A 494 -13.24 -22.11 -6.13
N PHE A 495 -12.93 -21.77 -4.88
CA PHE A 495 -13.92 -21.63 -3.82
C PHE A 495 -13.50 -20.54 -2.84
N LEU A 496 -14.48 -19.75 -2.39
CA LEU A 496 -14.28 -18.72 -1.37
C LEU A 496 -15.32 -18.92 -0.28
N ASP A 497 -14.87 -19.41 0.87
CA ASP A 497 -15.68 -19.72 2.03
C ASP A 497 -15.47 -18.67 3.13
N SER A 498 -16.45 -18.53 4.01
CA SER A 498 -16.39 -17.61 5.17
C SER A 498 -16.84 -18.31 6.44
N VAL A 499 -16.00 -18.25 7.47
CA VAL A 499 -16.35 -18.68 8.84
C VAL A 499 -16.50 -17.45 9.71
N VAL A 500 -17.71 -17.18 10.20
CA VAL A 500 -18.00 -15.99 11.01
C VAL A 500 -17.93 -16.32 12.50
N PHE A 501 -17.31 -15.42 13.25
CA PHE A 501 -17.22 -15.43 14.70
C PHE A 501 -17.81 -14.13 15.26
N ASP A 502 -18.87 -14.25 16.06
CA ASP A 502 -19.43 -13.10 16.78
C ASP A 502 -18.64 -12.89 18.07
N VAL A 503 -17.82 -11.85 18.11
CA VAL A 503 -16.96 -11.52 19.24
C VAL A 503 -17.66 -10.47 20.11
N PRO A 504 -17.83 -10.72 21.43
CA PRO A 504 -18.50 -9.77 22.30
C PRO A 504 -17.67 -8.49 22.45
N VAL A 505 -18.36 -7.34 22.42
CA VAL A 505 -17.79 -6.06 22.84
C VAL A 505 -17.74 -6.07 24.37
N LYS A 506 -16.58 -5.73 24.95
CA LYS A 506 -16.41 -5.63 26.41
C LYS A 506 -17.42 -4.66 27.02
N SER A 507 -17.80 -4.87 28.28
CA SER A 507 -18.69 -3.96 28.99
C SER A 507 -18.07 -2.58 29.14
N ARG A 508 -18.92 -1.56 29.36
CA ARG A 508 -18.47 -0.19 29.61
C ARG A 508 -17.44 -0.11 30.74
N ASP A 509 -17.69 -0.83 31.84
CA ASP A 509 -16.82 -0.81 33.02
C ASP A 509 -15.48 -1.48 32.74
N GLU A 510 -15.46 -2.59 31.99
CA GLU A 510 -14.21 -3.23 31.55
C GLU A 510 -13.38 -2.33 30.64
N ILE A 511 -14.03 -1.62 29.69
CA ILE A 511 -13.35 -0.68 28.80
C ILE A 511 -12.73 0.46 29.61
N LEU A 512 -13.50 1.09 30.50
CA LEU A 512 -13.02 2.21 31.33
C LEU A 512 -11.92 1.77 32.31
N ALA A 513 -12.02 0.57 32.87
CA ALA A 513 -10.97 0.00 33.71
C ALA A 513 -9.67 -0.22 32.91
N TYR A 514 -9.78 -0.76 31.69
CA TYR A 514 -8.61 -1.01 30.84
C TYR A 514 -7.93 0.29 30.36
N THR A 515 -8.71 1.31 29.97
CA THR A 515 -8.15 2.60 29.54
C THR A 515 -7.64 3.45 30.71
N GLY A 516 -8.17 3.24 31.92
CA GLY A 516 -7.74 3.92 33.14
C GLY A 516 -6.57 3.26 33.88
N ASP A 517 -6.15 2.05 33.50
CA ASP A 517 -5.11 1.31 34.20
C ASP A 517 -3.71 1.90 33.92
N GLU A 518 -3.07 2.47 34.93
CA GLU A 518 -1.75 3.12 34.81
C GLU A 518 -0.63 2.15 34.43
N LYS A 519 -0.72 0.86 34.78
CA LYS A 519 0.32 -0.14 34.46
C LYS A 519 0.21 -0.56 33.00
N ILE A 520 -1.01 -0.81 32.52
CA ILE A 520 -1.26 -1.16 31.11
C ILE A 520 -0.89 0.01 30.20
N ASN A 521 -1.17 1.24 30.64
CA ASN A 521 -0.97 2.47 29.89
C ASN A 521 0.31 3.23 30.28
N ALA A 522 1.28 2.54 30.89
CA ALA A 522 2.53 3.16 31.35
C ALA A 522 3.39 3.73 30.21
N ASN A 523 3.24 3.19 29.00
CA ASN A 523 3.89 3.65 27.79
C ASN A 523 2.96 4.57 26.99
N ALA A 524 3.44 5.74 26.55
CA ALA A 524 2.62 6.73 25.84
C ALA A 524 1.96 6.20 24.55
N MET A 525 2.67 5.37 23.79
CA MET A 525 2.14 4.72 22.59
C MET A 525 1.00 3.75 22.94
N LEU A 526 1.18 2.92 23.99
CA LEU A 526 0.12 2.01 24.45
C LEU A 526 -1.08 2.77 25.03
N ALA A 527 -0.83 3.86 25.76
CA ALA A 527 -1.87 4.74 26.28
C ALA A 527 -2.71 5.33 25.14
N GLU A 528 -2.08 5.92 24.12
CA GLU A 528 -2.79 6.49 22.97
C GLU A 528 -3.60 5.42 22.22
N ARG A 529 -2.99 4.25 21.96
CA ARG A 529 -3.67 3.11 21.34
C ARG A 529 -4.91 2.71 22.13
N ASN A 530 -4.76 2.46 23.44
CA ASN A 530 -5.83 1.94 24.29
C ASN A 530 -6.94 2.97 24.49
N GLN A 531 -6.61 4.26 24.59
CA GLN A 531 -7.61 5.34 24.63
C GLN A 531 -8.43 5.37 23.34
N THR A 532 -7.75 5.36 22.18
CA THR A 532 -8.42 5.33 20.86
C THR A 532 -9.29 4.08 20.71
N TRP A 533 -8.79 2.91 21.12
CA TRP A 533 -9.56 1.67 21.14
C TRP A 533 -10.81 1.79 22.04
N GLY A 534 -10.66 2.33 23.25
CA GLY A 534 -11.76 2.52 24.19
C GLY A 534 -12.84 3.45 23.65
N GLU A 535 -12.46 4.53 22.98
CA GLU A 535 -13.40 5.44 22.30
C GLU A 535 -14.22 4.72 21.23
N ILE A 536 -13.58 3.89 20.40
CA ILE A 536 -14.25 3.09 19.36
C ILE A 536 -15.24 2.10 20.01
N MET A 537 -14.81 1.37 21.04
CA MET A 537 -15.67 0.39 21.72
C MET A 537 -16.85 1.04 22.45
N LEU A 538 -16.64 2.19 23.09
CA LEU A 538 -17.72 2.94 23.74
C LEU A 538 -18.71 3.50 22.72
N ASP A 539 -18.26 3.92 21.55
CA ASP A 539 -19.13 4.34 20.45
C ASP A 539 -19.95 3.16 19.90
N TYR A 540 -19.36 1.97 19.75
CA TYR A 540 -20.09 0.75 19.42
C TYR A 540 -21.20 0.44 20.45
N LEU A 541 -20.88 0.45 21.75
CA LEU A 541 -21.88 0.27 22.80
C LEU A 541 -23.00 1.32 22.74
N LYS A 542 -22.65 2.59 22.50
CA LYS A 542 -23.60 3.69 22.37
C LYS A 542 -24.56 3.49 21.19
N ARG A 543 -24.10 2.89 20.09
CA ARG A 543 -24.90 2.53 18.92
C ARG A 543 -25.69 1.23 19.10
N GLY A 544 -25.54 0.55 20.24
CA GLY A 544 -26.22 -0.71 20.55
C GLY A 544 -25.49 -1.96 20.04
N THR A 545 -24.27 -1.83 19.51
CA THR A 545 -23.45 -2.97 19.07
C THR A 545 -22.88 -3.69 20.29
N LYS A 546 -23.35 -4.92 20.54
CA LYS A 546 -22.88 -5.78 21.65
C LYS A 546 -21.97 -6.91 21.19
N GLN A 547 -22.04 -7.28 19.92
CA GLN A 547 -21.22 -8.29 19.29
C GLN A 547 -20.74 -7.74 17.95
N PHE A 548 -19.53 -8.09 17.58
CA PHE A 548 -18.90 -7.67 16.35
C PHE A 548 -18.55 -8.90 15.50
N PRO A 549 -19.02 -8.99 14.25
CA PRO A 549 -18.70 -10.10 13.39
C PRO A 549 -17.24 -10.01 12.92
N MET A 550 -16.47 -11.06 13.17
CA MET A 550 -15.10 -11.22 12.70
C MET A 550 -15.04 -12.41 11.73
N PRO A 551 -15.26 -12.18 10.42
CA PRO A 551 -15.18 -13.24 9.43
C PRO A 551 -13.72 -13.65 9.18
N VAL A 552 -13.52 -14.94 8.94
CA VAL A 552 -12.32 -15.52 8.37
C VAL A 552 -12.66 -16.05 6.99
N TYR A 553 -11.99 -15.54 5.97
CA TYR A 553 -12.15 -16.01 4.60
C TYR A 553 -11.13 -17.12 4.31
N VAL A 554 -11.61 -18.23 3.75
CA VAL A 554 -10.78 -19.34 3.28
C VAL A 554 -10.95 -19.46 1.78
N HIS A 555 -9.86 -19.28 1.04
CA HIS A 555 -9.85 -19.30 -0.42
C HIS A 555 -9.10 -20.54 -0.91
N THR A 556 -9.78 -21.44 -1.61
CA THR A 556 -9.17 -22.64 -2.20
C THR A 556 -9.14 -22.52 -3.72
N LEU A 557 -7.95 -22.65 -4.31
CA LEU A 557 -7.75 -22.87 -5.75
C LEU A 557 -7.18 -24.27 -5.96
N ASN A 558 -7.81 -25.07 -6.81
CA ASN A 558 -7.25 -26.32 -7.31
C ASN A 558 -6.88 -26.14 -8.77
N VAL A 559 -5.61 -26.39 -9.08
CA VAL A 559 -5.07 -26.46 -10.44
C VAL A 559 -4.60 -27.88 -10.66
N GLY A 560 -5.48 -28.72 -11.21
CA GLY A 560 -5.22 -30.15 -11.32
C GLY A 560 -4.92 -30.79 -9.96
N ASN A 561 -3.73 -31.38 -9.83
CA ASN A 561 -3.19 -32.02 -8.63
C ASN A 561 -2.53 -31.06 -7.61
N TRP A 562 -2.44 -29.75 -7.90
CA TRP A 562 -1.96 -28.75 -6.94
C TRP A 562 -3.14 -28.02 -6.29
N LYS A 563 -3.12 -27.94 -4.96
CA LYS A 563 -4.11 -27.21 -4.14
C LYS A 563 -3.42 -26.04 -3.45
N LEU A 564 -3.97 -24.85 -3.61
CA LEU A 564 -3.57 -23.64 -2.90
C LEU A 564 -4.70 -23.21 -1.97
N VAL A 565 -4.42 -23.13 -0.67
CA VAL A 565 -5.35 -22.65 0.37
C VAL A 565 -4.82 -21.33 0.93
N GLY A 566 -5.65 -20.30 0.92
CA GLY A 566 -5.33 -18.98 1.46
C GLY A 566 -6.27 -18.62 2.59
N PHE A 567 -5.71 -18.12 3.68
CA PHE A 567 -6.44 -17.55 4.80
C PHE A 567 -6.35 -16.03 4.77
N SER A 568 -7.47 -15.35 5.03
CA SER A 568 -7.42 -13.95 5.47
C SER A 568 -6.61 -13.82 6.77
N ARG A 569 -6.22 -12.59 7.12
CA ARG A 569 -5.54 -12.20 8.36
C ARG A 569 -4.08 -12.62 8.43
N GLU A 570 -3.36 -12.08 9.41
CA GLU A 570 -2.02 -12.56 9.74
C GLU A 570 -2.12 -13.94 10.40
N THR A 571 -2.14 -14.98 9.57
CA THR A 571 -2.41 -16.35 10.01
C THR A 571 -1.18 -16.98 10.63
N THR A 572 -1.34 -17.51 11.84
CA THR A 572 -0.27 -18.19 12.58
C THR A 572 0.08 -19.55 11.97
N THR A 573 1.32 -19.99 12.17
CA THR A 573 1.92 -21.16 11.53
C THR A 573 1.13 -22.47 11.62
N PRO A 574 0.50 -22.83 12.78
CA PRO A 574 -0.12 -24.16 12.91
C PRO A 574 -1.20 -24.45 11.86
N TYR A 575 -1.92 -23.43 11.37
CA TYR A 575 -2.92 -23.60 10.31
C TYR A 575 -2.32 -24.25 9.07
N SER A 576 -1.15 -23.81 8.61
CA SER A 576 -0.47 -24.41 7.45
C SER A 576 -0.11 -25.87 7.71
N LEU A 577 0.48 -26.15 8.87
CA LEU A 577 0.90 -27.50 9.26
C LEU A 577 -0.30 -28.46 9.32
N HIS A 578 -1.45 -28.02 9.82
CA HIS A 578 -2.67 -28.82 9.89
C HIS A 578 -3.30 -29.02 8.51
N VAL A 579 -3.43 -27.97 7.70
CA VAL A 579 -4.04 -28.04 6.36
C VAL A 579 -3.23 -28.93 5.42
N LYS A 580 -1.89 -28.84 5.43
CA LYS A 580 -1.02 -29.70 4.61
C LYS A 580 -1.20 -31.20 4.94
N LYS A 581 -1.54 -31.54 6.18
CA LYS A 581 -1.79 -32.93 6.62
C LYS A 581 -3.17 -33.46 6.20
N MET A 582 -4.11 -32.60 5.80
CA MET A 582 -5.47 -33.02 5.45
C MET A 582 -5.53 -33.84 4.15
N TRP A 583 -4.63 -33.58 3.21
CA TRP A 583 -4.59 -34.26 1.91
C TRP A 583 -3.19 -34.83 1.63
N PRO A 584 -2.79 -35.92 2.31
CA PRO A 584 -1.42 -36.46 2.21
C PRO A 584 -1.02 -36.95 0.81
N GLY A 585 -1.99 -37.16 -0.09
CA GLY A 585 -1.74 -37.55 -1.49
C GLY A 585 -1.77 -36.39 -2.50
N GLN A 586 -1.85 -35.14 -2.04
CA GLN A 586 -1.87 -33.96 -2.91
C GLN A 586 -0.75 -32.99 -2.52
N MET A 587 -0.27 -32.21 -3.50
CA MET A 587 0.59 -31.07 -3.20
C MET A 587 -0.27 -29.90 -2.73
N VAL A 588 -0.24 -29.63 -1.42
CA VAL A 588 -1.03 -28.57 -0.78
C VAL A 588 -0.13 -27.42 -0.33
N SER A 589 -0.32 -26.24 -0.90
CA SER A 589 0.32 -25.00 -0.49
C SER A 589 -0.63 -24.16 0.36
N VAL A 590 -0.10 -23.46 1.37
CA VAL A 590 -0.90 -22.67 2.29
C VAL A 590 -0.32 -21.27 2.44
N THR A 591 -1.19 -20.26 2.43
CA THR A 591 -0.84 -18.85 2.57
C THR A 591 -1.70 -18.18 3.63
N GLY A 592 -1.13 -17.19 4.33
CA GLY A 592 -1.92 -16.22 5.10
C GLY A 592 -2.24 -15.00 4.24
N TYR A 593 -2.61 -13.88 4.87
CA TYR A 593 -2.63 -12.55 4.23
C TYR A 593 -3.42 -12.46 2.91
N THR A 594 -4.45 -13.31 2.77
CA THR A 594 -5.16 -13.51 1.52
C THR A 594 -6.55 -12.86 1.55
N ASN A 595 -6.84 -12.01 0.58
CA ASN A 595 -8.05 -11.19 0.41
C ASN A 595 -8.33 -10.13 1.50
N ASP A 596 -7.88 -10.33 2.74
CA ASP A 596 -8.13 -9.42 3.86
C ASP A 596 -7.03 -9.58 4.93
N VAL A 597 -6.59 -8.49 5.55
CA VAL A 597 -5.61 -8.48 6.66
C VAL A 597 -6.13 -7.63 7.82
N SER A 598 -7.30 -8.00 8.34
CA SER A 598 -8.00 -7.20 9.36
C SER A 598 -7.64 -7.53 10.83
N SER A 599 -6.87 -8.58 11.10
CA SER A 599 -6.24 -8.84 12.42
C SER A 599 -5.21 -9.96 12.29
N TYR A 600 -4.70 -10.46 13.43
CA TYR A 600 -4.11 -11.80 13.51
C TYR A 600 -5.18 -12.90 13.48
N LEU A 601 -4.79 -14.09 13.00
CA LEU A 601 -5.57 -15.32 13.15
C LEU A 601 -4.78 -16.32 14.02
N PRO A 602 -5.01 -16.28 15.35
CA PRO A 602 -4.31 -17.12 16.31
C PRO A 602 -4.88 -18.55 16.36
N THR A 603 -4.17 -19.41 17.07
CA THR A 603 -4.67 -20.71 17.55
C THR A 603 -4.99 -20.65 19.04
N HIS A 604 -5.54 -21.75 19.59
CA HIS A 604 -5.77 -21.85 21.04
C HIS A 604 -4.50 -21.58 21.86
N LEU A 605 -3.32 -22.01 21.38
CA LEU A 605 -2.05 -21.85 22.12
C LEU A 605 -1.70 -20.37 22.32
N HIS A 606 -1.95 -19.56 21.29
CA HIS A 606 -1.69 -18.12 21.33
C HIS A 606 -2.70 -17.42 22.25
N ILE A 607 -3.97 -17.80 22.17
CA ILE A 607 -5.05 -17.24 22.99
C ILE A 607 -4.83 -17.56 24.48
N GLU A 608 -4.48 -18.81 24.81
CA GLU A 608 -4.17 -19.23 26.19
C GLU A 608 -2.98 -18.48 26.78
N LYS A 609 -1.90 -18.33 25.99
CA LYS A 609 -0.72 -17.55 26.40
C LYS A 609 -1.00 -16.05 26.48
N ARG A 610 -2.10 -15.57 25.88
CA ARG A 610 -2.43 -14.13 25.73
C ARG A 610 -1.23 -13.32 25.21
N ASN A 611 -0.49 -13.91 24.28
CA ASN A 611 0.65 -13.27 23.65
C ASN A 611 0.19 -12.19 22.65
N TYR A 612 1.13 -11.64 21.89
CA TYR A 612 0.83 -10.57 20.95
C TYR A 612 -0.22 -10.99 19.90
N GLU A 613 -0.02 -12.13 19.24
CA GLU A 613 -0.91 -12.67 18.20
C GLU A 613 -2.26 -13.13 18.79
N GLY A 614 -2.29 -13.56 20.04
CA GLY A 614 -3.46 -14.09 20.72
C GLY A 614 -4.29 -13.06 21.48
N MET A 615 -3.79 -11.84 21.70
CA MET A 615 -4.52 -10.81 22.47
C MET A 615 -4.13 -9.37 22.11
N ASP A 616 -2.89 -8.94 22.36
CA ASP A 616 -2.52 -7.51 22.33
C ASP A 616 -2.68 -6.89 20.92
N SER A 617 -2.40 -7.66 19.88
CA SER A 617 -2.54 -7.23 18.49
C SER A 617 -3.96 -6.83 18.10
N PHE A 618 -5.00 -7.43 18.71
CA PHE A 618 -6.39 -7.10 18.39
C PHE A 618 -6.73 -5.64 18.70
N TYR A 619 -6.13 -5.10 19.75
CA TYR A 619 -6.28 -3.68 20.10
C TYR A 619 -5.64 -2.76 19.06
N TRP A 620 -4.50 -3.15 18.47
CA TRP A 620 -3.87 -2.43 17.36
C TRP A 620 -4.72 -2.41 16.08
N TYR A 621 -5.55 -3.44 15.89
CA TYR A 621 -6.49 -3.52 14.77
C TYR A 621 -7.85 -2.88 15.06
N GLY A 622 -8.06 -2.33 16.27
CA GLY A 622 -9.35 -1.79 16.69
C GLY A 622 -10.45 -2.84 16.88
N MET A 623 -10.08 -4.10 17.09
CA MET A 623 -11.02 -5.21 17.31
C MET A 623 -11.52 -5.19 18.76
N PRO A 624 -12.74 -5.68 19.05
CA PRO A 624 -13.28 -5.66 20.41
C PRO A 624 -12.55 -6.61 21.37
N ASP A 625 -12.13 -7.76 20.87
CA ASP A 625 -11.38 -8.77 21.63
C ASP A 625 -10.71 -9.76 20.65
N THR A 626 -9.96 -10.71 21.21
CA THR A 626 -9.47 -11.88 20.46
C THR A 626 -10.59 -12.84 20.06
N TYR A 627 -10.27 -13.78 19.17
CA TYR A 627 -11.18 -14.85 18.76
C TYR A 627 -11.55 -15.80 19.91
N PRO A 628 -12.68 -16.53 19.80
CA PRO A 628 -12.98 -17.63 20.70
C PRO A 628 -11.88 -18.70 20.68
N TRP A 629 -11.66 -19.35 21.83
CA TRP A 629 -10.59 -20.34 22.03
C TRP A 629 -10.55 -21.45 20.95
N ASN A 630 -11.71 -21.91 20.48
CA ASN A 630 -11.84 -22.97 19.47
C ASN A 630 -11.82 -22.48 18.01
N VAL A 631 -11.32 -21.25 17.75
CA VAL A 631 -11.27 -20.65 16.40
C VAL A 631 -10.61 -21.56 15.36
N GLU A 632 -9.45 -22.13 15.69
CA GLU A 632 -8.70 -23.00 14.81
C GLU A 632 -9.49 -24.27 14.47
N GLU A 633 -10.00 -24.97 15.49
CA GLU A 633 -10.76 -26.21 15.32
C GLU A 633 -11.99 -26.00 14.42
N LYS A 634 -12.74 -24.91 14.64
CA LYS A 634 -13.94 -24.59 13.84
C LYS A 634 -13.59 -24.36 12.37
N ILE A 635 -12.52 -23.62 12.10
CA ILE A 635 -12.05 -23.34 10.74
C ILE A 635 -11.58 -24.63 10.05
N LEU A 636 -10.73 -25.42 10.72
CA LEU A 636 -10.20 -26.67 10.15
C LEU A 636 -11.31 -27.70 9.91
N THR A 637 -12.31 -27.76 10.79
CA THR A 637 -13.50 -28.60 10.62
C THR A 637 -14.30 -28.18 9.40
N GLU A 638 -14.51 -26.88 9.20
CA GLU A 638 -15.24 -26.37 8.05
C GLU A 638 -14.51 -26.67 6.73
N ILE A 639 -13.18 -26.53 6.70
CA ILE A 639 -12.35 -26.92 5.54
C ILE A 639 -12.54 -28.40 5.23
N LYS A 640 -12.46 -29.26 6.26
CA LYS A 640 -12.61 -30.71 6.11
C LYS A 640 -14.02 -31.10 5.65
N ASN A 641 -15.06 -30.43 6.16
CA ASN A 641 -16.44 -30.70 5.80
C ASN A 641 -16.75 -30.29 4.36
N ASN A 642 -16.22 -29.15 3.92
CA ASN A 642 -16.36 -28.71 2.54
C ASN A 642 -15.64 -29.65 1.58
N ASN A 643 -14.49 -30.22 1.99
CA ASN A 643 -13.67 -31.17 1.22
C ASN A 643 -13.44 -30.75 -0.24
N ARG A 644 -13.20 -29.44 -0.43
CA ARG A 644 -13.02 -28.78 -1.72
C ARG A 644 -11.57 -28.79 -2.15
#